data_AF-N9L6V6-F1
#
_entry.id   AF-N9L6V6-F1
#
_cell.length_a   1.000
_cell.length_b   1.000
_cell.length_c   1.000
_cell.angle_alpha   90.00
_cell.angle_beta   90.00
_cell.angle_gamma   90.00
#
_symmetry.space_group_name_H-M   'P 1'
#
loop_
_entity.id
_entity.type
_entity.pdbx_description
1 polymer ?
#
loop_
_entity_poly.entity_id
_entity_poly.type
_entity_poly.pdbx_seq_one_letter_code
_entity_poly.pdbx_strand_id
1 'polypeptide(L)'
;MRYKALAIAILFINHQASANEQDSPVILPNISLKAETDLSIGNNTVVENRNTQNQTLGDALKQVSGVQSSAFGPNSGAPIIRSLTGNRVQILEDGLSAYGMNAISGNIAIPFDPLFNQSIQVNKSSDSVRYGGNAIGGSVNVENGLISKEIPKKDHNLELAVRKGWNNADAHGFKLNLNNQSNFSTNFLFSKQDISSYKIPGQSKAELCNSAVFPTTGGVNSALADACQKDTRIQQIYNTASQKYIDQFMTENPDWADGKFSFYTDKPSSVWSGKAYINPANPEYIADTPKFKENRINNDVTPNYNRKLGNSYLENQHYAIGSTYFLENGYIGLSADSQKNAYGVPGFSLENKSFQSSYDDALPVGIKTDQRKYTLDSQYNFDTPFLKGIDFKANQVINRSGEYLGTQLANDYRFDTKQAELLFRHQPLPYLNGLLGLSQTNRTIEGQGKLRYLPNVKTKTQAIFIQEKIDLNRISFDAGYRQESIDHTIKDSDFKVSRNSPNTKLQDTNFDLESYSFGSYLKMNDYLGMKLRYSVSERAPELNELYASGNHYSIMINEQGNQKLEPEKSKNTELNVEFICSDIYELPNILDKKYDYVFTSYGVIGWLENLDLWANVISNFLKIGGKFLIVEFHPVIWMFDDEIKNITFSYFKNDPINETSTGSYADKSAEINYQTITWNHSLSEIFTSLINHGINVLEFKEYDYSSYNCFANMMKENEKYRIEHFGKKLPLMFSILGEKNQNI
;
A
#
# COMPACT_ATOMS: atom_id res chain seq x y z
N MET A 1 -43.90 -20.86 -12.37
CA MET A 1 -44.73 -20.65 -11.17
C MET A 1 -43.85 -20.69 -9.93
N ARG A 2 -43.61 -19.53 -9.30
CA ARG A 2 -43.36 -19.33 -7.86
C ARG A 2 -43.21 -17.82 -7.66
N TYR A 3 -44.26 -17.21 -7.13
CA TYR A 3 -44.37 -15.77 -6.87
C TYR A 3 -43.42 -15.36 -5.74
N LYS A 4 -42.66 -14.28 -5.93
CA LYS A 4 -42.03 -13.54 -4.82
C LYS A 4 -42.89 -12.31 -4.56
N ALA A 5 -43.63 -12.34 -3.45
CA ALA A 5 -44.36 -11.20 -2.94
C ALA A 5 -43.40 -10.33 -2.12
N LEU A 6 -43.23 -9.08 -2.55
CA LEU A 6 -42.58 -8.03 -1.79
C LEU A 6 -43.70 -7.26 -1.08
N ALA A 7 -43.81 -7.39 0.25
CA ALA A 7 -44.73 -6.61 1.06
C ALA A 7 -43.91 -5.70 1.98
N ILE A 8 -43.90 -4.41 1.67
CA ILE A 8 -43.40 -3.35 2.57
C ILE A 8 -44.64 -2.62 3.06
N ALA A 9 -44.95 -2.79 4.34
CA ALA A 9 -45.92 -1.97 5.05
C ALA A 9 -45.38 -1.75 6.48
N ILE A 10 -44.91 -0.53 6.75
CA ILE A 10 -44.73 -0.06 8.12
C ILE A 10 -45.37 1.32 8.19
N LEU A 11 -46.59 1.32 8.73
CA LEU A 11 -47.31 2.46 9.25
C LEU A 11 -47.02 2.52 10.75
N PHE A 12 -46.47 3.62 11.24
CA PHE A 12 -46.63 4.01 12.64
C PHE A 12 -46.88 5.51 12.74
N ILE A 13 -48.13 5.83 13.10
CA ILE A 13 -48.57 7.11 13.65
C ILE A 13 -48.27 7.02 15.14
N ASN A 14 -47.64 8.05 15.72
CA ASN A 14 -47.82 8.36 17.14
C ASN A 14 -47.68 9.87 17.38
N HIS A 15 -48.71 10.42 18.02
CA HIS A 15 -48.75 11.75 18.62
C HIS A 15 -47.80 11.81 19.81
N GLN A 16 -47.11 12.94 19.98
CA GLN A 16 -46.73 13.42 21.31
C GLN A 16 -47.00 14.93 21.44
N ALA A 17 -47.69 15.25 22.53
CA ALA A 17 -47.95 16.60 23.00
C ALA A 17 -46.66 17.20 23.56
N SER A 18 -46.42 18.48 23.26
CA SER A 18 -45.35 19.27 23.88
C SER A 18 -45.83 19.83 25.21
N ALA A 19 -45.17 19.44 26.30
CA ALA A 19 -45.14 20.21 27.53
C ALA A 19 -43.74 20.84 27.65
N ASN A 20 -43.73 22.12 27.95
CA ASN A 20 -42.58 23.01 28.00
C ASN A 20 -42.07 23.02 29.45
N GLU A 21 -40.81 22.67 29.69
CA GLU A 21 -40.14 23.00 30.95
C GLU A 21 -38.66 23.31 30.70
N GLN A 22 -38.28 24.46 31.22
CA GLN A 22 -37.04 25.17 31.00
C GLN A 22 -36.17 24.92 32.23
N ASP A 23 -35.18 24.05 32.11
CA ASP A 23 -34.05 23.98 33.02
C ASP A 23 -32.83 23.38 32.30
N SER A 24 -31.69 24.05 32.49
CA SER A 24 -30.43 23.86 31.76
C SER A 24 -29.97 22.40 31.74
N PRO A 25 -29.79 21.75 30.58
CA PRO A 25 -29.25 20.41 30.56
C PRO A 25 -27.74 20.48 30.79
N VAL A 26 -27.31 19.86 31.88
CA VAL A 26 -25.98 19.27 31.98
C VAL A 26 -25.80 18.40 30.74
N ILE A 27 -25.03 18.87 29.77
CA ILE A 27 -24.64 18.10 28.59
C ILE A 27 -23.82 16.92 29.12
N LEU A 28 -24.47 15.77 29.26
CA LEU A 28 -23.78 14.49 29.37
C LEU A 28 -22.76 14.46 28.22
N PRO A 29 -21.51 14.06 28.46
CA PRO A 29 -20.52 13.99 27.40
C PRO A 29 -21.11 13.14 26.29
N ASN A 30 -21.35 13.77 25.13
CA ASN A 30 -21.65 13.05 23.91
C ASN A 30 -20.53 12.02 23.78
N ILE A 31 -20.88 10.75 23.99
CA ILE A 31 -20.05 9.64 23.56
C ILE A 31 -20.08 9.76 22.05
N SER A 32 -19.11 10.50 21.52
CA SER A 32 -18.80 10.51 20.09
C SER A 32 -18.39 9.08 19.78
N LEU A 33 -19.34 8.28 19.29
CA LEU A 33 -19.05 7.04 18.60
C LEU A 33 -18.10 7.42 17.47
N LYS A 34 -16.83 7.04 17.61
CA LYS A 34 -15.85 7.09 16.53
C LYS A 34 -16.50 6.44 15.31
N ALA A 35 -16.93 7.25 14.35
CA ALA A 35 -17.36 6.80 13.05
C ALA A 35 -16.11 6.47 12.20
N GLU A 36 -15.31 5.53 12.69
CA GLU A 36 -14.56 4.60 11.85
C GLU A 36 -15.12 3.24 12.21
N THR A 37 -16.34 2.94 11.75
CA THR A 37 -16.90 1.61 11.92
C THR A 37 -16.14 0.69 10.97
N ASP A 38 -15.03 0.13 11.44
CA ASP A 38 -14.49 -1.09 10.87
C ASP A 38 -15.54 -2.19 11.11
N LEU A 39 -16.47 -2.27 10.16
CA LEU A 39 -17.57 -3.22 10.14
C LEU A 39 -17.07 -4.61 9.74
N SER A 40 -15.86 -4.71 9.21
CA SER A 40 -15.23 -5.97 8.86
C SER A 40 -14.35 -6.47 10.00
N ILE A 41 -14.35 -7.78 10.26
CA ILE A 41 -13.29 -8.40 11.05
C ILE A 41 -12.12 -8.65 10.09
N GLY A 42 -11.39 -7.57 9.79
CA GLY A 42 -10.27 -7.56 8.85
C GLY A 42 -8.90 -7.64 9.51
N ASN A 43 -7.89 -7.87 8.67
CA ASN A 43 -6.48 -7.67 8.99
C ASN A 43 -6.04 -6.30 8.47
N ASN A 44 -6.43 -5.27 9.21
CA ASN A 44 -6.16 -3.89 8.86
C ASN A 44 -4.87 -3.43 9.52
N THR A 45 -3.99 -2.80 8.75
CA THR A 45 -2.75 -2.19 9.23
C THR A 45 -2.71 -0.75 8.75
N VAL A 46 -2.58 0.19 9.67
CA VAL A 46 -2.40 1.61 9.34
C VAL A 46 -0.92 1.92 9.40
N VAL A 47 -0.39 2.39 8.28
CA VAL A 47 0.97 2.90 8.20
C VAL A 47 0.89 4.42 8.26
N GLU A 48 1.33 4.99 9.38
CA GLU A 48 1.62 6.42 9.42
C GLU A 48 2.88 6.68 8.61
N ASN A 49 2.79 7.53 7.58
CA ASN A 49 3.96 7.84 6.76
C ASN A 49 4.88 8.82 7.49
N ARG A 50 5.61 8.34 8.50
CA ARG A 50 6.66 9.09 9.18
C ARG A 50 8.01 9.00 8.45
N ASN A 51 8.13 8.14 7.45
CA ASN A 51 9.38 7.82 6.80
C ASN A 51 9.44 8.36 5.36
N THR A 52 10.08 9.52 5.21
CA THR A 52 10.23 10.23 3.93
C THR A 52 11.19 9.54 2.96
N GLN A 53 11.52 8.26 3.10
CA GLN A 53 12.44 7.57 2.18
C GLN A 53 11.73 6.88 1.00
N ASN A 54 10.42 6.66 1.11
CA ASN A 54 9.67 5.86 0.14
C ASN A 54 9.39 6.67 -1.14
N GLN A 55 9.59 6.06 -2.31
CA GLN A 55 9.35 6.71 -3.61
C GLN A 55 8.11 6.18 -4.32
N THR A 56 7.76 4.93 -4.05
CA THR A 56 6.60 4.24 -4.63
C THR A 56 5.67 3.78 -3.52
N LEU A 57 4.39 3.58 -3.83
CA LEU A 57 3.43 3.04 -2.88
C LEU A 57 3.81 1.62 -2.42
N GLY A 58 4.32 0.78 -3.33
CA GLY A 58 4.84 -0.55 -2.99
C GLY A 58 6.01 -0.50 -2.01
N ASP A 59 6.96 0.43 -2.19
CA ASP A 59 8.07 0.61 -1.25
C ASP A 59 7.62 1.10 0.12
N ALA A 60 6.61 1.97 0.17
CA ALA A 60 6.03 2.45 1.43
C ALA A 60 5.42 1.32 2.27
N LEU A 61 4.98 0.24 1.62
CA LEU A 61 4.25 -0.84 2.27
C LEU A 61 5.05 -2.14 2.43
N LYS A 62 6.27 -2.25 1.89
CA LYS A 62 7.07 -3.49 1.96
C LYS A 62 7.47 -3.93 3.38
N GLN A 63 7.38 -3.01 4.36
CA GLN A 63 7.61 -3.32 5.78
C GLN A 63 6.36 -3.87 6.48
N VAL A 64 5.19 -3.78 5.84
CA VAL A 64 3.96 -4.39 6.36
C VAL A 64 4.04 -5.89 6.15
N SER A 65 3.92 -6.67 7.24
CA SER A 65 3.96 -8.14 7.16
C SER A 65 2.89 -8.67 6.21
N GLY A 66 3.33 -9.52 5.27
CA GLY A 66 2.49 -10.10 4.21
C GLY A 66 2.34 -9.22 2.95
N VAL A 67 3.03 -8.08 2.90
CA VAL A 67 3.04 -7.16 1.75
C VAL A 67 4.43 -7.08 1.14
N GLN A 68 4.51 -7.17 -0.18
CA GLN A 68 5.73 -7.00 -0.97
C GLN A 68 5.55 -5.86 -1.98
N SER A 69 6.62 -5.50 -2.70
CA SER A 69 6.57 -4.51 -3.78
C SER A 69 6.88 -5.17 -5.12
N SER A 70 5.99 -4.98 -6.10
CA SER A 70 6.22 -5.33 -7.51
C SER A 70 6.94 -4.16 -8.19
N ALA A 71 8.25 -4.11 -8.03
CA ALA A 71 9.05 -3.01 -8.56
C ALA A 71 9.37 -3.21 -10.05
N PHE A 72 9.17 -2.16 -10.85
CA PHE A 72 9.58 -2.09 -12.25
C PHE A 72 10.64 -0.99 -12.40
N GLY A 73 11.86 -1.33 -12.00
CA GLY A 73 12.90 -0.32 -11.74
C GLY A 73 12.61 0.48 -10.46
N PRO A 74 13.32 1.59 -10.22
CA PRO A 74 13.20 2.33 -8.97
C PRO A 74 11.95 3.23 -8.87
N ASN A 75 11.33 3.55 -10.01
CA ASN A 75 10.34 4.64 -10.11
C ASN A 75 8.90 4.13 -10.22
N SER A 76 8.69 2.82 -10.30
CA SER A 76 7.37 2.18 -10.30
C SER A 76 7.37 1.00 -9.35
N GLY A 77 6.37 0.92 -8.48
CA GLY A 77 6.24 -0.12 -7.47
C GLY A 77 4.81 -0.21 -6.97
N ALA A 78 4.14 -1.32 -7.27
CA ALA A 78 2.79 -1.61 -6.79
C ALA A 78 2.83 -2.57 -5.59
N PRO A 79 1.95 -2.43 -4.58
CA PRO A 79 1.88 -3.37 -3.48
C PRO A 79 1.42 -4.75 -3.98
N ILE A 80 2.02 -5.79 -3.42
CA ILE A 80 1.63 -7.19 -3.58
C ILE A 80 1.16 -7.68 -2.22
N ILE A 81 -0.12 -8.03 -2.08
CA ILE A 81 -0.68 -8.60 -0.86
C ILE A 81 -0.84 -10.10 -1.09
N ARG A 82 -0.11 -10.92 -0.33
CA ARG A 82 -0.22 -12.40 -0.40
C ARG A 82 -0.07 -12.94 -1.83
N SER A 83 0.94 -12.43 -2.54
CA SER A 83 1.25 -12.75 -3.95
C SER A 83 0.23 -12.26 -4.99
N LEU A 84 -0.76 -11.45 -4.60
CA LEU A 84 -1.73 -10.83 -5.50
C LEU A 84 -1.40 -9.34 -5.70
N THR A 85 -1.60 -8.83 -6.92
CA THR A 85 -1.37 -7.42 -7.29
C THR A 85 -2.20 -7.04 -8.52
N GLY A 86 -2.04 -5.82 -9.05
CA GLY A 86 -2.81 -5.29 -10.17
C GLY A 86 -4.31 -5.30 -9.87
N ASN A 87 -5.12 -5.80 -10.81
CA ASN A 87 -6.59 -5.90 -10.66
C ASN A 87 -7.07 -6.91 -9.59
N ARG A 88 -6.20 -7.40 -8.70
CA ARG A 88 -6.56 -8.26 -7.56
C ARG A 88 -6.34 -7.61 -6.19
N VAL A 89 -5.65 -6.47 -6.15
CA VAL A 89 -5.48 -5.65 -4.95
C VAL A 89 -5.96 -4.25 -5.27
N GLN A 90 -7.04 -3.83 -4.62
CA GLN A 90 -7.67 -2.55 -4.93
C GLN A 90 -6.87 -1.41 -4.32
N ILE A 91 -6.43 -0.47 -5.16
CA ILE A 91 -5.84 0.80 -4.71
C ILE A 91 -6.96 1.83 -4.60
N LEU A 92 -7.06 2.48 -3.45
CA LEU A 92 -8.04 3.49 -3.13
C LEU A 92 -7.32 4.79 -2.76
N GLU A 93 -7.95 5.91 -3.09
CA GLU A 93 -7.53 7.23 -2.62
C GLU A 93 -8.74 7.90 -1.98
N ASP A 94 -8.65 8.18 -0.68
CA ASP A 94 -9.74 8.67 0.17
C ASP A 94 -11.02 7.79 0.12
N GLY A 95 -10.83 6.49 -0.07
CA GLY A 95 -11.90 5.48 -0.09
C GLY A 95 -12.56 5.24 -1.45
N LEU A 96 -12.13 5.90 -2.52
CA LEU A 96 -12.61 5.64 -3.89
C LEU A 96 -11.49 5.02 -4.75
N SER A 97 -11.87 4.16 -5.69
CA SER A 97 -10.93 3.41 -6.51
C SER A 97 -10.04 4.31 -7.37
N ALA A 98 -8.73 4.09 -7.27
CA ALA A 98 -7.74 4.71 -8.15
C ALA A 98 -7.64 3.90 -9.44
N TYR A 99 -8.43 4.28 -10.46
CA TYR A 99 -8.39 3.65 -11.78
C TYR A 99 -7.42 4.40 -12.71
N GLY A 100 -6.45 3.67 -13.26
CA GLY A 100 -5.50 4.16 -14.24
C GLY A 100 -4.73 3.01 -14.89
N MET A 101 -3.77 3.34 -15.75
CA MET A 101 -2.96 2.31 -16.43
C MET A 101 -2.11 1.48 -15.46
N ASN A 102 -1.80 2.01 -14.27
CA ASN A 102 -1.10 1.33 -13.19
C ASN A 102 -1.79 0.03 -12.69
N ALA A 103 -3.09 -0.13 -12.92
CA ALA A 103 -3.81 -1.36 -12.59
C ALA A 103 -3.65 -2.45 -13.67
N ILE A 104 -3.39 -2.04 -14.91
CA ILE A 104 -3.19 -2.89 -16.08
C ILE A 104 -1.71 -3.26 -16.25
N SER A 105 -0.81 -2.31 -15.98
CA SER A 105 0.62 -2.47 -16.26
C SER A 105 1.52 -2.02 -15.11
N GLY A 106 2.40 -2.92 -14.67
CA GLY A 106 3.30 -2.67 -13.54
C GLY A 106 4.42 -1.66 -13.80
N ASN A 107 4.71 -1.33 -15.07
CA ASN A 107 5.67 -0.27 -15.39
C ASN A 107 5.10 1.14 -15.17
N ILE A 108 3.77 1.28 -15.06
CA ILE A 108 3.10 2.55 -14.78
C ILE A 108 2.94 2.72 -13.27
N ALA A 109 3.59 3.75 -12.73
CA ALA A 109 3.59 4.02 -11.30
C ALA A 109 2.20 4.44 -10.82
N ILE A 110 1.85 4.00 -9.60
CA ILE A 110 0.67 4.48 -8.89
C ILE A 110 0.94 5.94 -8.48
N PRO A 111 0.08 6.90 -8.88
CA PRO A 111 0.19 8.29 -8.42
C PRO A 111 0.15 8.35 -6.89
N PHE A 112 1.22 8.84 -6.29
CA PHE A 112 1.45 8.76 -4.85
C PHE A 112 2.33 9.94 -4.41
N ASP A 113 1.90 10.68 -3.39
CA ASP A 113 2.73 11.68 -2.72
C ASP A 113 3.34 11.09 -1.43
N PRO A 114 4.65 10.78 -1.43
CA PRO A 114 5.34 10.23 -0.27
C PRO A 114 5.68 11.25 0.82
N LEU A 115 5.47 12.55 0.61
CA LEU A 115 5.87 13.59 1.58
C LEU A 115 4.74 13.94 2.54
N PHE A 116 3.51 14.05 2.06
CA PHE A 116 2.42 14.72 2.80
C PHE A 116 1.11 13.93 2.89
N ASN A 117 1.12 12.65 2.50
CA ASN A 117 -0.02 11.78 2.77
C ASN A 117 -0.19 11.61 4.30
N GLN A 118 -1.44 11.46 4.73
CA GLN A 118 -1.78 11.38 6.14
C GLN A 118 -1.60 9.96 6.67
N SER A 119 -2.14 8.97 5.96
CA SER A 119 -2.06 7.57 6.34
C SER A 119 -2.18 6.67 5.11
N ILE A 120 -1.65 5.45 5.23
CA ILE A 120 -1.92 4.39 4.27
C ILE A 120 -2.52 3.21 5.02
N GLN A 121 -3.75 2.86 4.71
CA GLN A 121 -4.47 1.75 5.33
C GLN A 121 -4.38 0.53 4.43
N VAL A 122 -3.91 -0.59 4.96
CA VAL A 122 -3.81 -1.86 4.23
C VAL A 122 -4.78 -2.85 4.85
N ASN A 123 -5.81 -3.23 4.10
CA ASN A 123 -6.64 -4.39 4.41
C ASN A 123 -6.05 -5.61 3.71
N LYS A 124 -5.47 -6.52 4.49
CA LYS A 124 -4.86 -7.73 3.93
C LYS A 124 -5.89 -8.79 3.56
N SER A 125 -7.08 -8.74 4.14
CA SER A 125 -8.16 -9.72 3.87
C SER A 125 -9.00 -9.26 2.69
N SER A 126 -9.77 -10.16 2.05
CA SER A 126 -10.62 -9.78 0.91
C SER A 126 -11.55 -8.61 1.26
N ASP A 127 -11.56 -7.56 0.45
CA ASP A 127 -12.40 -6.37 0.66
C ASP A 127 -13.49 -6.22 -0.41
N SER A 128 -13.83 -7.36 -1.03
CA SER A 128 -14.67 -7.41 -2.23
C SER A 128 -16.13 -7.04 -1.99
N VAL A 129 -16.63 -7.12 -0.76
CA VAL A 129 -18.01 -6.70 -0.48
C VAL A 129 -18.16 -5.19 -0.67
N ARG A 130 -17.22 -4.40 -0.15
CA ARG A 130 -17.26 -2.94 -0.29
C ARG A 130 -16.76 -2.48 -1.67
N TYR A 131 -15.65 -3.04 -2.14
CA TYR A 131 -14.93 -2.50 -3.30
C TYR A 131 -14.99 -3.37 -4.57
N GLY A 132 -15.68 -4.51 -4.54
CA GLY A 132 -15.88 -5.38 -5.71
C GLY A 132 -14.74 -6.36 -6.00
N GLY A 133 -14.82 -7.03 -7.14
CA GLY A 133 -13.90 -8.11 -7.51
C GLY A 133 -12.42 -7.72 -7.58
N ASN A 134 -12.11 -6.44 -7.77
CA ASN A 134 -10.73 -5.96 -7.81
C ASN A 134 -10.04 -5.97 -6.44
N ALA A 135 -10.78 -6.21 -5.35
CA ALA A 135 -10.28 -6.28 -3.99
C ALA A 135 -10.19 -7.71 -3.42
N ILE A 136 -10.14 -8.75 -4.29
CA ILE A 136 -10.10 -10.16 -3.85
C ILE A 136 -8.91 -10.47 -2.92
N GLY A 137 -7.75 -9.86 -3.17
CA GLY A 137 -6.52 -10.03 -2.39
C GLY A 137 -6.38 -9.06 -1.24
N GLY A 138 -7.21 -8.02 -1.19
CA GLY A 138 -7.17 -6.94 -0.22
C GLY A 138 -7.30 -5.56 -0.86
N SER A 139 -7.16 -4.53 -0.03
CA SER A 139 -7.22 -3.14 -0.45
C SER A 139 -6.11 -2.31 0.21
N VAL A 140 -5.70 -1.26 -0.47
CA VAL A 140 -4.75 -0.25 0.03
C VAL A 140 -5.39 1.12 -0.17
N ASN A 141 -5.74 1.79 0.92
CA ASN A 141 -6.31 3.13 0.90
C ASN A 141 -5.27 4.17 1.31
N VAL A 142 -4.96 5.09 0.40
CA VAL A 142 -4.12 6.25 0.68
C VAL A 142 -5.01 7.42 1.08
N GLU A 143 -4.82 7.94 2.28
CA GLU A 143 -5.49 9.16 2.73
C GLU A 143 -4.55 10.35 2.54
N ASN A 144 -4.93 11.31 1.70
CA ASN A 144 -4.09 12.49 1.42
C ASN A 144 -4.29 13.61 2.47
N GLY A 145 -5.41 13.60 3.18
CA GLY A 145 -5.76 14.61 4.19
C GLY A 145 -6.03 16.00 3.59
N LEU A 146 -6.50 16.09 2.34
CA LEU A 146 -6.93 17.35 1.72
C LEU A 146 -8.29 17.82 2.25
N ILE A 147 -9.22 16.88 2.44
CA ILE A 147 -10.52 17.12 3.08
C ILE A 147 -10.38 16.76 4.55
N SER A 148 -10.44 17.77 5.42
CA SER A 148 -10.44 17.56 6.87
C SER A 148 -11.77 16.93 7.30
N LYS A 149 -11.74 15.78 7.98
CA LYS A 149 -12.95 15.11 8.52
C LYS A 149 -13.36 15.65 9.90
N GLU A 150 -12.43 16.32 10.59
CA GLU A 150 -12.63 16.99 11.88
C GLU A 150 -11.99 18.38 11.85
N ILE A 151 -12.50 19.32 12.65
CA ILE A 151 -11.93 20.67 12.76
C ILE A 151 -10.53 20.57 13.37
N PRO A 152 -9.47 21.05 12.68
CA PRO A 152 -8.12 21.04 13.24
C PRO A 152 -8.04 21.90 14.52
N LYS A 153 -7.26 21.44 15.51
CA LYS A 153 -7.15 22.10 16.82
C LYS A 153 -6.49 23.47 16.77
N LYS A 154 -5.58 23.70 15.83
CA LYS A 154 -4.89 24.97 15.62
C LYS A 154 -5.48 25.66 14.40
N ASP A 155 -5.76 26.95 14.47
CA ASP A 155 -6.28 27.79 13.40
C ASP A 155 -5.34 27.86 12.17
N HIS A 156 -4.06 27.63 12.37
CA HIS A 156 -3.08 27.47 11.30
C HIS A 156 -2.09 26.34 11.60
N ASN A 157 -1.70 25.61 10.56
CA ASN A 157 -0.63 24.62 10.63
C ASN A 157 0.18 24.63 9.34
N LEU A 158 1.50 24.79 9.43
CA LEU A 158 2.40 24.72 8.29
C LEU A 158 3.39 23.58 8.51
N GLU A 159 3.42 22.67 7.56
CA GLU A 159 4.40 21.60 7.46
C GLU A 159 5.31 21.87 6.26
N LEU A 160 6.62 21.81 6.48
CA LEU A 160 7.64 21.97 5.44
C LEU A 160 8.43 20.67 5.34
N ALA A 161 8.57 20.15 4.12
CA ALA A 161 9.40 18.97 3.87
C ALA A 161 10.53 19.34 2.92
N VAL A 162 11.76 19.00 3.30
CA VAL A 162 12.95 19.08 2.43
C VAL A 162 13.72 17.77 2.59
N ARG A 163 14.08 17.15 1.47
CA ARG A 163 14.84 15.90 1.45
C ARG A 163 15.98 16.02 0.45
N LYS A 164 17.15 15.55 0.86
CA LYS A 164 18.32 15.41 0.00
C LYS A 164 19.09 14.17 0.43
N GLY A 165 19.55 13.36 -0.51
CA GLY A 165 20.27 12.14 -0.16
C GLY A 165 20.85 11.39 -1.35
N TRP A 166 21.56 10.31 -1.04
CA TRP A 166 22.06 9.38 -2.05
C TRP A 166 20.94 8.43 -2.43
N ASN A 167 20.62 8.33 -3.72
CA ASN A 167 19.51 7.52 -4.25
C ASN A 167 18.12 7.85 -3.66
N ASN A 168 18.02 8.98 -2.96
CA ASN A 168 16.75 9.61 -2.61
C ASN A 168 16.52 10.76 -3.57
N ALA A 169 15.28 10.91 -4.07
CA ALA A 169 14.93 12.08 -4.85
C ALA A 169 15.04 13.34 -3.98
N ASP A 170 15.69 14.37 -4.54
CA ASP A 170 15.72 15.71 -3.99
C ASP A 170 14.26 16.17 -3.93
N ALA A 171 13.76 16.41 -2.73
CA ALA A 171 12.35 16.70 -2.51
C ALA A 171 12.20 18.01 -1.76
N HIS A 172 11.19 18.78 -2.13
CA HIS A 172 10.78 19.95 -1.36
C HIS A 172 9.28 20.17 -1.53
N GLY A 173 8.65 20.70 -0.50
CA GLY A 173 7.25 21.03 -0.54
C GLY A 173 6.73 21.58 0.77
N PHE A 174 5.45 21.90 0.79
CA PHE A 174 4.74 22.32 1.99
C PHE A 174 3.30 21.82 1.99
N LYS A 175 2.77 21.66 3.21
CA LYS A 175 1.34 21.49 3.47
C LYS A 175 0.90 22.57 4.45
N LEU A 176 -0.06 23.40 4.04
CA LEU A 176 -0.60 24.48 4.85
C LEU A 176 -2.08 24.22 5.12
N ASN A 177 -2.46 24.16 6.38
CA ASN A 177 -3.84 24.20 6.81
C ASN A 177 -4.17 25.59 7.38
N LEU A 178 -5.28 26.17 6.94
CA LEU A 178 -5.88 27.39 7.46
C LEU A 178 -7.33 27.08 7.84
N ASN A 179 -7.71 27.34 9.08
CA ASN A 179 -9.08 27.14 9.55
C ASN A 179 -9.49 28.22 10.54
N ASN A 180 -10.80 28.36 10.77
CA ASN A 180 -11.36 29.35 11.68
C ASN A 180 -11.75 28.76 13.05
N GLN A 181 -11.35 27.52 13.33
CA GLN A 181 -11.73 26.73 14.52
C GLN A 181 -13.24 26.63 14.78
N SER A 182 -14.08 26.95 13.79
CA SER A 182 -15.53 27.02 13.95
C SER A 182 -16.23 26.12 12.94
N ASN A 183 -16.10 26.40 11.64
CA ASN A 183 -16.84 25.70 10.61
C ASN A 183 -16.11 25.58 9.27
N PHE A 184 -14.88 26.08 9.15
CA PHE A 184 -14.18 26.09 7.87
C PHE A 184 -12.71 25.70 8.03
N SER A 185 -12.23 24.80 7.17
CA SER A 185 -10.83 24.38 7.09
C SER A 185 -10.40 24.21 5.65
N THR A 186 -9.30 24.83 5.25
CA THR A 186 -8.69 24.70 3.93
C THR A 186 -7.27 24.16 4.04
N ASN A 187 -6.96 23.15 3.25
CA ASN A 187 -5.63 22.59 3.07
C ASN A 187 -5.08 22.98 1.70
N PHE A 188 -3.83 23.41 1.66
CA PHE A 188 -3.02 23.59 0.45
C PHE A 188 -1.82 22.66 0.54
N LEU A 189 -1.49 22.01 -0.57
CA LEU A 189 -0.34 21.12 -0.67
C LEU A 189 0.41 21.41 -1.95
N PHE A 190 1.74 21.51 -1.82
CA PHE A 190 2.67 21.50 -2.93
C PHE A 190 3.81 20.55 -2.61
N SER A 191 4.16 19.66 -3.53
CA SER A 191 5.39 18.88 -3.45
C SER A 191 6.04 18.74 -4.82
N LYS A 192 7.37 18.70 -4.82
CA LYS A 192 8.18 18.41 -5.98
C LYS A 192 9.33 17.48 -5.59
N GLN A 193 9.59 16.50 -6.45
CA GLN A 193 10.67 15.54 -6.30
C GLN A 193 11.39 15.36 -7.61
N ASP A 194 12.72 15.30 -7.57
CA ASP A 194 13.53 14.98 -8.74
C ASP A 194 14.77 14.14 -8.41
N ILE A 195 15.14 13.26 -9.33
CA ILE A 195 16.41 12.55 -9.32
C ILE A 195 16.87 12.35 -10.76
N SER A 196 18.10 12.77 -11.07
CA SER A 196 18.64 12.62 -12.42
C SER A 196 18.95 11.16 -12.77
N SER A 197 19.34 10.38 -11.77
CA SER A 197 19.71 8.97 -11.93
C SER A 197 20.04 8.30 -10.60
N TYR A 198 19.89 6.97 -10.58
CA TYR A 198 20.32 6.12 -9.48
C TYR A 198 21.81 5.79 -9.57
N LYS A 199 22.45 5.75 -8.40
CA LYS A 199 23.84 5.32 -8.21
C LYS A 199 23.85 3.84 -7.81
N ILE A 200 24.69 3.06 -8.46
CA ILE A 200 24.87 1.62 -8.21
C ILE A 200 26.35 1.34 -7.88
N PRO A 201 26.69 0.23 -7.20
CA PRO A 201 28.09 -0.01 -6.78
C PRO A 201 29.04 -0.36 -7.93
N GLY A 202 28.52 -0.77 -9.10
CA GLY A 202 29.31 -1.29 -10.21
C GLY A 202 28.81 -0.82 -11.58
N GLN A 203 29.03 -1.67 -12.60
CA GLN A 203 28.58 -1.43 -13.97
C GLN A 203 27.08 -1.67 -14.12
N SER A 204 26.42 -0.95 -15.03
CA SER A 204 24.98 -1.11 -15.30
C SER A 204 24.66 -2.37 -16.12
N LYS A 205 25.68 -3.00 -16.72
CA LYS A 205 25.58 -4.30 -17.40
C LYS A 205 26.43 -5.35 -16.69
N ALA A 206 26.00 -6.60 -16.75
CA ALA A 206 26.79 -7.73 -16.28
C ALA A 206 28.11 -7.83 -17.07
N GLU A 207 29.18 -8.29 -16.41
CA GLU A 207 30.50 -8.44 -17.03
C GLU A 207 30.47 -9.32 -18.29
N LEU A 208 29.61 -10.36 -18.29
CA LEU A 208 29.39 -11.25 -19.43
C LEU A 208 28.98 -10.50 -20.71
N CYS A 209 28.29 -9.36 -20.59
CA CYS A 209 27.87 -8.53 -21.73
C CYS A 209 29.06 -7.87 -22.47
N ASN A 210 30.24 -7.86 -21.85
CA ASN A 210 31.49 -7.35 -22.43
C ASN A 210 32.56 -8.45 -22.55
N SER A 211 32.17 -9.72 -22.42
CA SER A 211 33.07 -10.86 -22.53
C SER A 211 33.33 -11.28 -23.98
N ALA A 212 34.24 -12.24 -24.17
CA ALA A 212 34.54 -12.84 -25.47
C ALA A 212 33.33 -13.50 -26.17
N VAL A 213 32.21 -13.72 -25.44
CA VAL A 213 30.94 -14.19 -26.03
C VAL A 213 30.40 -13.20 -27.07
N PHE A 214 30.66 -11.90 -26.90
CA PHE A 214 30.32 -10.85 -27.85
C PHE A 214 31.60 -10.23 -28.44
N PRO A 215 32.23 -10.89 -29.43
CA PRO A 215 33.49 -10.44 -29.99
C PRO A 215 33.35 -9.02 -30.54
N THR A 216 34.38 -8.19 -30.44
CA THR A 216 34.36 -6.81 -30.96
C THR A 216 34.06 -6.75 -32.46
N THR A 217 34.30 -7.84 -33.18
CA THR A 217 33.96 -8.02 -34.59
C THR A 217 32.49 -8.35 -34.86
N GLY A 218 31.67 -8.59 -33.83
CA GLY A 218 30.23 -8.81 -33.91
C GLY A 218 29.77 -10.17 -34.44
N GLY A 219 28.46 -10.29 -34.67
CA GLY A 219 27.85 -11.44 -35.33
C GLY A 219 27.40 -12.59 -34.42
N VAL A 220 27.02 -12.30 -33.18
CA VAL A 220 26.48 -13.29 -32.23
C VAL A 220 25.07 -12.85 -31.82
N ASN A 221 24.10 -13.09 -32.69
CA ASN A 221 22.69 -12.87 -32.35
C ASN A 221 22.22 -13.98 -31.41
N SER A 222 21.92 -13.61 -30.16
CA SER A 222 21.46 -14.54 -29.13
C SER A 222 20.54 -13.82 -28.17
N ALA A 223 19.67 -14.57 -27.49
CA ALA A 223 18.84 -14.02 -26.41
C ALA A 223 19.68 -13.32 -25.32
N LEU A 224 20.94 -13.73 -25.14
CA LEU A 224 21.87 -13.07 -24.23
C LEU A 224 22.30 -11.68 -24.75
N ALA A 225 22.45 -11.49 -26.07
CA ALA A 225 22.75 -10.17 -26.65
C ALA A 225 21.59 -9.19 -26.40
N ASP A 226 20.36 -9.66 -26.59
CA ASP A 226 19.14 -8.89 -26.32
C ASP A 226 19.05 -8.50 -24.84
N ALA A 227 19.27 -9.47 -23.93
CA ALA A 227 19.31 -9.21 -22.49
C ALA A 227 20.43 -8.24 -22.08
N CYS A 228 21.56 -8.28 -22.78
CA CYS A 228 22.66 -7.33 -22.63
C CYS A 228 22.40 -5.98 -23.31
N GLN A 229 21.26 -5.81 -23.99
CA GLN A 229 20.93 -4.65 -24.81
C GLN A 229 22.06 -4.28 -25.78
N LYS A 230 22.46 -5.26 -26.60
CA LYS A 230 23.47 -5.10 -27.66
C LYS A 230 22.90 -5.49 -29.01
N ASP A 231 23.16 -4.68 -30.04
CA ASP A 231 22.94 -5.09 -31.43
C ASP A 231 24.19 -5.84 -31.92
N THR A 232 24.07 -7.17 -32.00
CA THR A 232 25.17 -8.07 -32.35
C THR A 232 24.97 -8.78 -33.69
N ARG A 233 24.11 -8.27 -34.57
CA ARG A 233 23.65 -8.96 -35.78
C ARG A 233 24.74 -9.18 -36.83
N ILE A 234 24.53 -10.21 -37.66
CA ILE A 234 25.18 -10.37 -38.97
C ILE A 234 24.20 -9.84 -40.01
N GLN A 235 24.49 -8.68 -40.58
CA GLN A 235 23.70 -8.11 -41.66
C GLN A 235 24.29 -8.55 -43.00
N GLN A 236 23.50 -9.26 -43.80
CA GLN A 236 23.88 -9.59 -45.17
C GLN A 236 23.39 -8.47 -46.10
N ILE A 237 24.31 -7.66 -46.58
CA ILE A 237 24.02 -6.54 -47.48
C ILE A 237 24.16 -7.04 -48.91
N TYR A 238 23.06 -7.02 -49.67
CA TYR A 238 23.08 -7.38 -51.08
C TYR A 238 24.01 -6.46 -51.86
N ASN A 239 24.93 -7.05 -52.63
CA ASN A 239 25.86 -6.30 -53.47
C ASN A 239 25.28 -6.11 -54.87
N THR A 240 24.94 -4.86 -55.22
CA THR A 240 24.35 -4.50 -56.51
C THR A 240 25.29 -4.83 -57.68
N ALA A 241 26.60 -4.84 -57.46
CA ALA A 241 27.60 -5.22 -58.46
C ALA A 241 27.68 -6.74 -58.74
N SER A 242 26.94 -7.58 -58.00
CA SER A 242 27.07 -9.04 -58.11
C SER A 242 26.35 -9.67 -59.30
N GLN A 243 25.37 -8.99 -59.91
CA GLN A 243 24.55 -9.56 -60.98
C GLN A 243 24.59 -8.73 -62.26
N LYS A 244 24.54 -9.43 -63.40
CA LYS A 244 24.87 -8.88 -64.74
C LYS A 244 23.83 -7.91 -65.29
N TYR A 245 22.58 -8.01 -64.85
CA TYR A 245 21.47 -7.25 -65.40
C TYR A 245 20.58 -6.67 -64.29
N ILE A 246 19.88 -5.58 -64.60
CA ILE A 246 18.84 -4.99 -63.75
C ILE A 246 17.50 -5.60 -64.19
N ASP A 247 16.71 -6.14 -63.25
CA ASP A 247 15.42 -6.74 -63.58
C ASP A 247 14.41 -5.65 -63.97
N GLN A 248 14.02 -5.64 -65.25
CA GLN A 248 13.18 -4.61 -65.82
C GLN A 248 11.75 -4.68 -65.27
N PHE A 249 11.23 -5.88 -64.99
CA PHE A 249 9.89 -6.03 -64.42
C PHE A 249 9.82 -5.47 -63.00
N MET A 250 10.82 -5.79 -62.16
CA MET A 250 10.88 -5.28 -60.78
C MET A 250 11.08 -3.77 -60.74
N THR A 251 11.85 -3.21 -61.69
CA THR A 251 12.01 -1.76 -61.84
C THR A 251 10.70 -1.06 -62.19
N GLU A 252 9.88 -1.67 -63.04
CA GLU A 252 8.54 -1.17 -63.39
C GLU A 252 7.49 -1.41 -62.29
N ASN A 253 7.74 -2.36 -61.37
CA ASN A 253 6.80 -2.78 -60.32
C ASN A 253 7.48 -2.85 -58.93
N PRO A 254 7.97 -1.72 -58.39
CA PRO A 254 8.80 -1.72 -57.18
C PRO A 254 8.08 -2.23 -55.92
N ASP A 255 6.74 -2.15 -55.86
CA ASP A 255 5.94 -2.65 -54.73
C ASP A 255 6.01 -4.18 -54.56
N TRP A 256 6.48 -4.91 -55.58
CA TRP A 256 6.65 -6.36 -55.57
C TRP A 256 8.05 -6.80 -55.13
N ALA A 257 8.94 -5.86 -54.83
CA ALA A 257 10.30 -6.15 -54.43
C ALA A 257 10.37 -6.51 -52.93
N ASP A 258 10.91 -7.69 -52.64
CA ASP A 258 11.21 -8.16 -51.27
C ASP A 258 12.51 -7.54 -50.70
N GLY A 259 13.20 -6.73 -51.50
CA GLY A 259 14.40 -5.99 -51.10
C GLY A 259 15.24 -5.56 -52.30
N LYS A 260 16.39 -4.93 -52.03
CA LYS A 260 17.30 -4.47 -53.10
C LYS A 260 17.72 -5.58 -54.06
N PHE A 261 17.81 -6.83 -53.59
CA PHE A 261 18.20 -7.97 -54.42
C PHE A 261 17.18 -8.31 -55.53
N SER A 262 15.90 -7.94 -55.36
CA SER A 262 14.85 -8.22 -56.35
C SER A 262 15.07 -7.45 -57.65
N PHE A 263 15.77 -6.31 -57.61
CA PHE A 263 15.99 -5.44 -58.77
C PHE A 263 17.14 -5.90 -59.68
N TYR A 264 17.79 -7.02 -59.38
CA TYR A 264 18.98 -7.47 -60.11
C TYR A 264 18.85 -8.95 -60.46
N THR A 265 19.47 -9.36 -61.57
CA THR A 265 19.35 -10.71 -62.12
C THR A 265 20.53 -11.07 -63.02
N ASP A 266 20.85 -12.37 -63.12
CA ASP A 266 21.87 -12.88 -64.03
C ASP A 266 21.33 -13.22 -65.42
N LYS A 267 20.02 -13.08 -65.61
CA LYS A 267 19.35 -13.40 -66.87
C LYS A 267 19.18 -12.14 -67.71
N PRO A 268 19.53 -12.17 -69.01
CA PRO A 268 19.29 -11.06 -69.94
C PRO A 268 17.78 -10.82 -70.19
N SER A 269 16.92 -11.74 -69.77
CA SER A 269 15.46 -11.56 -69.79
C SER A 269 14.77 -12.26 -68.62
N SER A 270 13.65 -11.67 -68.18
CA SER A 270 12.77 -12.19 -67.13
C SER A 270 11.37 -12.44 -67.71
N VAL A 271 10.68 -13.50 -67.27
CA VAL A 271 9.31 -13.81 -67.72
C VAL A 271 8.37 -13.75 -66.53
N TRP A 272 7.40 -12.84 -66.59
CA TRP A 272 6.38 -12.65 -65.57
C TRP A 272 5.00 -12.69 -66.21
N SER A 273 4.10 -13.53 -65.67
CA SER A 273 2.74 -13.72 -66.19
C SER A 273 2.68 -13.95 -67.72
N GLY A 274 3.67 -14.66 -68.26
CA GLY A 274 3.77 -14.98 -69.70
C GLY A 274 4.35 -13.87 -70.59
N LYS A 275 4.65 -12.68 -70.07
CA LYS A 275 5.32 -11.59 -70.79
C LYS A 275 6.83 -11.61 -70.53
N ALA A 276 7.62 -11.53 -71.60
CA ALA A 276 9.07 -11.42 -71.50
C ALA A 276 9.51 -9.95 -71.39
N TYR A 277 10.40 -9.68 -70.44
CA TYR A 277 11.04 -8.40 -70.20
C TYR A 277 12.52 -8.54 -70.51
N ILE A 278 13.08 -7.61 -71.29
CA ILE A 278 14.52 -7.57 -71.58
C ILE A 278 15.19 -6.76 -70.48
N ASN A 279 16.14 -7.37 -69.79
CA ASN A 279 16.82 -6.76 -68.65
C ASN A 279 18.05 -5.99 -69.14
N PRO A 280 18.16 -4.67 -68.88
CA PRO A 280 19.35 -3.91 -69.26
C PRO A 280 20.58 -4.37 -68.49
N ALA A 281 21.75 -4.23 -69.10
CA ALA A 281 23.02 -4.54 -68.44
C ALA A 281 23.20 -3.64 -67.20
N ASN A 282 23.65 -4.25 -66.11
CA ASN A 282 23.97 -3.53 -64.88
C ASN A 282 25.33 -2.83 -65.03
N PRO A 283 25.40 -1.49 -65.03
CA PRO A 283 26.66 -0.76 -65.23
C PRO A 283 27.63 -0.93 -64.05
N GLU A 284 27.14 -1.36 -62.89
CA GLU A 284 27.96 -1.60 -61.70
C GLU A 284 28.50 -3.04 -61.62
N TYR A 285 28.19 -3.91 -62.58
CA TYR A 285 28.55 -5.33 -62.49
C TYR A 285 30.08 -5.55 -62.52
N ILE A 286 30.57 -6.31 -61.54
CA ILE A 286 31.96 -6.74 -61.44
C ILE A 286 31.96 -8.27 -61.29
N ALA A 287 32.63 -8.96 -62.20
CA ALA A 287 32.73 -10.42 -62.18
C ALA A 287 33.29 -10.95 -60.84
N ASP A 288 32.78 -12.10 -60.41
CA ASP A 288 33.18 -12.81 -59.18
C ASP A 288 32.95 -12.03 -57.87
N THR A 289 32.14 -10.97 -57.93
CA THR A 289 31.70 -10.24 -56.74
C THR A 289 30.69 -11.07 -55.94
N PRO A 290 30.92 -11.32 -54.64
CA PRO A 290 29.97 -12.04 -53.81
C PRO A 290 28.59 -11.35 -53.78
N LYS A 291 27.52 -12.16 -53.86
CA LYS A 291 26.12 -11.68 -53.88
C LYS A 291 25.74 -10.89 -52.62
N PHE A 292 26.34 -11.26 -51.49
CA PHE A 292 26.13 -10.58 -50.21
C PHE A 292 27.47 -10.23 -49.59
N LYS A 293 27.57 -9.02 -49.05
CA LYS A 293 28.64 -8.61 -48.14
C LYS A 293 28.13 -8.76 -46.71
N GLU A 294 28.84 -9.52 -45.90
CA GLU A 294 28.55 -9.57 -44.46
C GLU A 294 29.06 -8.30 -43.78
N ASN A 295 28.17 -7.62 -43.06
CA ASN A 295 28.49 -6.60 -42.09
C ASN A 295 28.17 -7.14 -40.70
N ARG A 296 29.16 -7.17 -39.81
CA ARG A 296 28.98 -7.68 -38.45
C ARG A 296 28.95 -6.51 -37.49
N ILE A 297 27.91 -6.44 -36.67
CA ILE A 297 27.64 -5.31 -35.77
C ILE A 297 27.85 -5.80 -34.33
N ASN A 298 28.37 -4.93 -33.46
CA ASN A 298 28.43 -5.13 -32.01
C ASN A 298 28.35 -3.77 -31.31
N ASN A 299 27.15 -3.20 -31.29
CA ASN A 299 26.92 -1.89 -30.68
C ASN A 299 26.16 -2.05 -29.37
N ASP A 300 26.55 -1.29 -28.35
CA ASP A 300 25.73 -1.12 -27.16
C ASP A 300 24.51 -0.26 -27.51
N VAL A 301 23.32 -0.84 -27.40
CA VAL A 301 22.07 -0.11 -27.63
C VAL A 301 21.82 0.86 -26.48
N THR A 302 22.07 0.41 -25.26
CA THR A 302 22.16 1.25 -24.08
C THR A 302 23.61 1.25 -23.60
N PRO A 303 24.24 2.40 -23.30
CA PRO A 303 25.60 2.42 -22.78
C PRO A 303 25.76 1.60 -21.49
N ASN A 304 26.94 1.01 -21.29
CA ASN A 304 27.31 0.46 -19.99
C ASN A 304 27.82 1.58 -19.08
N TYR A 305 27.01 2.00 -18.13
CA TYR A 305 27.32 3.08 -17.22
C TYR A 305 28.08 2.56 -15.99
N ASN A 306 29.16 3.25 -15.61
CA ASN A 306 29.86 2.96 -14.36
C ASN A 306 29.22 3.71 -13.18
N ARG A 307 28.89 2.97 -12.11
CA ARG A 307 28.30 3.46 -10.85
C ARG A 307 26.97 4.21 -10.99
N LYS A 308 26.30 4.08 -12.12
CA LYS A 308 25.06 4.77 -12.43
C LYS A 308 24.13 3.82 -13.18
N LEU A 309 22.83 3.89 -12.88
CA LEU A 309 21.81 3.24 -13.67
C LEU A 309 21.32 4.22 -14.75
N GLY A 310 21.41 3.81 -16.02
CA GLY A 310 20.89 4.59 -17.15
C GLY A 310 19.37 4.62 -17.17
N ASN A 311 18.78 5.66 -17.77
CA ASN A 311 17.34 5.82 -17.93
C ASN A 311 16.54 5.63 -16.62
N SER A 312 17.09 6.09 -15.50
CA SER A 312 16.47 5.94 -14.18
C SER A 312 16.12 7.30 -13.55
N TYR A 313 15.89 8.32 -14.37
CA TYR A 313 15.49 9.64 -13.89
C TYR A 313 14.04 9.58 -13.38
N LEU A 314 13.68 10.49 -12.49
CA LEU A 314 12.32 10.70 -12.01
C LEU A 314 12.10 12.18 -11.74
N GLU A 315 10.95 12.68 -12.17
CA GLU A 315 10.41 13.99 -11.84
C GLU A 315 8.95 13.83 -11.43
N ASN A 316 8.59 14.27 -10.22
CA ASN A 316 7.23 14.23 -9.72
C ASN A 316 6.84 15.60 -9.17
N GLN A 317 5.62 16.05 -9.46
CA GLN A 317 5.05 17.30 -8.98
C GLN A 317 3.60 17.09 -8.57
N HIS A 318 3.22 17.61 -7.42
CA HIS A 318 1.86 17.54 -6.89
C HIS A 318 1.43 18.92 -6.39
N TYR A 319 0.25 19.34 -6.83
CA TYR A 319 -0.43 20.53 -6.35
C TYR A 319 -1.83 20.12 -5.93
N ALA A 320 -2.27 20.52 -4.74
CA ALA A 320 -3.60 20.22 -4.29
C ALA A 320 -4.17 21.29 -3.37
N ILE A 321 -5.50 21.41 -3.41
CA ILE A 321 -6.28 22.25 -2.52
C ILE A 321 -7.52 21.47 -2.09
N GLY A 322 -7.85 21.54 -0.81
CA GLY A 322 -9.07 20.98 -0.25
C GLY A 322 -9.70 21.95 0.73
N SER A 323 -11.02 22.05 0.76
CA SER A 323 -11.76 22.87 1.72
C SER A 323 -12.93 22.08 2.27
N THR A 324 -13.07 22.11 3.59
CA THR A 324 -14.18 21.50 4.32
C THR A 324 -14.99 22.58 5.02
N TYR A 325 -16.31 22.50 4.86
CA TYR A 325 -17.28 23.18 5.71
C TYR A 325 -17.86 22.18 6.72
N PHE A 326 -17.75 22.48 8.01
CA PHE A 326 -18.29 21.67 9.09
C PHE A 326 -19.70 22.13 9.47
N LEU A 327 -20.60 21.16 9.57
CA LEU A 327 -21.95 21.29 10.07
C LEU A 327 -21.96 20.88 11.55
N GLU A 328 -23.04 21.16 12.27
CA GLU A 328 -23.20 20.69 13.66
C GLU A 328 -23.10 19.15 13.77
N ASN A 329 -23.61 18.44 12.76
CA ASN A 329 -23.69 16.97 12.74
C ASN A 329 -22.92 16.33 11.57
N GLY A 330 -21.94 17.00 10.97
CA GLY A 330 -21.27 16.46 9.80
C GLY A 330 -20.33 17.42 9.09
N TYR A 331 -20.01 17.12 7.84
CA TYR A 331 -19.18 17.99 7.01
C TYR A 331 -19.49 17.85 5.52
N ILE A 332 -19.10 18.87 4.75
CA ILE A 332 -19.05 18.84 3.29
C ILE A 332 -17.68 19.34 2.86
N GLY A 333 -16.93 18.49 2.17
CA GLY A 333 -15.58 18.75 1.69
C GLY A 333 -15.48 18.68 0.19
N LEU A 334 -14.70 19.60 -0.38
CA LEU A 334 -14.33 19.62 -1.79
C LEU A 334 -12.82 19.64 -1.92
N SER A 335 -12.26 18.90 -2.87
CA SER A 335 -10.85 19.00 -3.21
C SER A 335 -10.60 18.95 -4.72
N ALA A 336 -9.47 19.52 -5.11
CA ALA A 336 -8.91 19.43 -6.44
C ALA A 336 -7.40 19.24 -6.34
N ASP A 337 -6.87 18.29 -7.09
CA ASP A 337 -5.44 18.01 -7.15
C ASP A 337 -4.98 17.72 -8.57
N SER A 338 -3.69 17.96 -8.81
CA SER A 338 -2.99 17.63 -10.03
C SER A 338 -1.62 17.04 -9.72
N GLN A 339 -1.35 15.88 -10.30
CA GLN A 339 -0.10 15.16 -10.17
C GLN A 339 0.51 14.93 -11.54
N LYS A 340 1.79 15.25 -11.70
CA LYS A 340 2.55 15.01 -12.92
C LYS A 340 3.79 14.20 -12.59
N ASN A 341 3.96 13.09 -13.30
CA ASN A 341 5.11 12.22 -13.13
C ASN A 341 5.79 11.99 -14.49
N ALA A 342 7.12 12.03 -14.52
CA ALA A 342 7.91 11.67 -15.68
C ALA A 342 9.13 10.88 -15.22
N TYR A 343 9.31 9.67 -15.75
CA TYR A 343 10.42 8.82 -15.35
C TYR A 343 10.88 7.89 -16.46
N GLY A 344 12.16 7.53 -16.39
CA GLY A 344 12.74 6.51 -17.24
C GLY A 344 12.51 5.11 -16.69
N VAL A 345 12.45 4.14 -17.59
CA VAL A 345 12.33 2.71 -17.29
C VAL A 345 13.68 2.03 -17.59
N PRO A 346 14.51 1.75 -16.56
CA PRO A 346 15.84 1.18 -16.78
C PRO A 346 15.77 -0.23 -17.36
N GLY A 347 16.66 -0.56 -18.30
CA GLY A 347 16.78 -1.93 -18.82
C GLY A 347 15.99 -2.22 -20.10
N PHE A 348 15.21 -1.26 -20.61
CA PHE A 348 14.32 -1.44 -21.76
C PHE A 348 14.58 -0.34 -22.80
N SER A 349 15.37 -0.66 -23.83
CA SER A 349 15.71 0.29 -24.90
C SER A 349 15.59 -0.30 -26.31
N LEU A 350 15.16 -1.55 -26.44
CA LEU A 350 15.13 -2.28 -27.71
C LEU A 350 13.69 -2.52 -28.16
N GLU A 351 13.32 -1.90 -29.28
CA GLU A 351 12.19 -2.38 -30.07
C GLU A 351 12.63 -3.67 -30.76
N ASN A 352 11.84 -4.76 -30.71
CA ASN A 352 12.15 -5.98 -31.47
C ASN A 352 11.92 -5.71 -32.97
N LYS A 353 12.91 -5.09 -33.61
CA LYS A 353 12.84 -4.71 -35.02
C LYS A 353 13.30 -5.88 -35.91
N SER A 354 12.72 -6.02 -37.09
CA SER A 354 13.04 -7.12 -38.03
C SER A 354 14.53 -7.16 -38.43
N PHE A 355 15.00 -8.30 -38.97
CA PHE A 355 16.39 -8.55 -39.38
C PHE A 355 17.01 -7.53 -40.35
N GLN A 356 16.22 -6.66 -40.99
CA GLN A 356 16.69 -5.60 -41.90
C GLN A 356 16.56 -4.17 -41.33
N SER A 357 16.11 -4.02 -40.09
CA SER A 357 15.84 -2.72 -39.49
C SER A 357 17.11 -2.03 -39.01
N SER A 358 17.13 -0.69 -39.04
CA SER A 358 18.15 0.11 -38.37
C SER A 358 17.89 0.11 -36.86
N TYR A 359 18.85 -0.37 -36.08
CA TYR A 359 18.78 -0.38 -34.62
C TYR A 359 19.41 0.89 -34.02
N ASP A 360 19.92 1.81 -34.84
CA ASP A 360 20.36 3.14 -34.41
C ASP A 360 19.19 3.97 -33.82
N ASP A 361 17.93 3.61 -34.12
CA ASP A 361 16.72 4.19 -33.49
C ASP A 361 16.16 3.32 -32.35
N ALA A 362 16.99 2.52 -31.68
CA ALA A 362 16.61 1.89 -30.43
C ALA A 362 16.63 2.95 -29.31
N LEU A 363 15.45 3.20 -28.73
CA LEU A 363 15.24 4.35 -27.86
C LEU A 363 14.79 3.91 -26.45
N PRO A 364 15.30 4.54 -25.39
CA PRO A 364 14.92 4.20 -24.03
C PRO A 364 13.42 4.41 -23.82
N VAL A 365 12.80 3.51 -23.05
CA VAL A 365 11.41 3.65 -22.64
C VAL A 365 11.28 4.73 -21.58
N GLY A 366 10.42 5.71 -21.81
CA GLY A 366 10.06 6.75 -20.85
C GLY A 366 8.56 6.78 -20.61
N ILE A 367 8.16 7.04 -19.37
CA ILE A 367 6.76 7.17 -18.99
C ILE A 367 6.48 8.61 -18.60
N LYS A 368 5.35 9.14 -19.04
CA LYS A 368 4.81 10.42 -18.57
C LYS A 368 3.36 10.23 -18.17
N THR A 369 3.01 10.64 -16.96
CA THR A 369 1.63 10.65 -16.48
C THR A 369 1.21 12.05 -16.04
N ASP A 370 -0.04 12.39 -16.32
CA ASP A 370 -0.71 13.62 -15.86
C ASP A 370 -2.08 13.23 -15.31
N GLN A 371 -2.28 13.48 -14.03
CA GLN A 371 -3.52 13.22 -13.33
C GLN A 371 -4.12 14.52 -12.83
N ARG A 372 -5.44 14.64 -12.97
CA ARG A 372 -6.25 15.64 -12.29
C ARG A 372 -7.42 14.95 -11.61
N LYS A 373 -7.66 15.30 -10.36
CA LYS A 373 -8.73 14.71 -9.57
C LYS A 373 -9.54 15.83 -8.91
N TYR A 374 -10.85 15.64 -8.88
CA TYR A 374 -11.81 16.50 -8.21
C TYR A 374 -12.69 15.60 -7.33
N THR A 375 -12.79 15.93 -6.04
CA THR A 375 -13.53 15.11 -5.08
C THR A 375 -14.52 15.95 -4.30
N LEU A 376 -15.69 15.37 -4.05
CA LEU A 376 -16.67 15.77 -3.05
C LEU A 376 -16.77 14.64 -2.03
N ASP A 377 -16.58 14.95 -0.76
CA ASP A 377 -16.77 14.02 0.36
C ASP A 377 -17.67 14.70 1.39
N SER A 378 -18.77 14.05 1.75
CA SER A 378 -19.72 14.58 2.71
C SER A 378 -20.20 13.50 3.66
N GLN A 379 -20.43 13.91 4.89
CA GLN A 379 -20.95 13.05 5.95
C GLN A 379 -22.01 13.84 6.71
N TYR A 380 -23.11 13.18 7.02
CA TYR A 380 -24.15 13.70 7.90
C TYR A 380 -24.55 12.63 8.91
N ASN A 381 -24.45 12.95 10.19
CA ASN A 381 -24.84 12.06 11.27
C ASN A 381 -26.25 12.40 11.75
N PHE A 382 -27.00 11.36 12.12
CA PHE A 382 -28.36 11.50 12.64
C PHE A 382 -28.39 11.07 14.10
N ASP A 383 -29.12 11.83 14.92
CA ASP A 383 -29.47 11.43 16.28
C ASP A 383 -30.77 10.59 16.26
N THR A 384 -30.74 9.45 15.56
CA THR A 384 -31.84 8.49 15.58
C THR A 384 -31.39 7.13 16.10
N PRO A 385 -32.30 6.31 16.67
CA PRO A 385 -31.94 4.99 17.15
C PRO A 385 -31.43 4.08 16.03
N PHE A 386 -32.07 4.14 14.85
CA PHE A 386 -31.81 3.23 13.73
C PHE A 386 -30.77 3.75 12.73
N LEU A 387 -30.93 4.95 12.17
CA LEU A 387 -30.02 5.48 11.17
C LEU A 387 -29.00 6.38 11.87
N LYS A 388 -27.70 6.09 11.73
CA LYS A 388 -26.61 6.81 12.39
C LYS A 388 -25.95 7.84 11.49
N GLY A 389 -25.96 7.62 10.19
CA GLY A 389 -25.41 8.59 9.25
C GLY A 389 -25.59 8.23 7.80
N ILE A 390 -25.41 9.23 6.95
CA ILE A 390 -25.27 9.10 5.51
C ILE A 390 -23.92 9.68 5.13
N ASP A 391 -23.16 8.91 4.35
CA ASP A 391 -21.91 9.38 3.76
C ASP A 391 -22.07 9.36 2.24
N PHE A 392 -21.70 10.46 1.58
CA PHE A 392 -21.75 10.57 0.13
C PHE A 392 -20.40 11.05 -0.39
N LYS A 393 -19.83 10.25 -1.29
CA LYS A 393 -18.55 10.51 -1.94
C LYS A 393 -18.72 10.50 -3.43
N ALA A 394 -18.14 11.48 -4.11
CA ALA A 394 -18.09 11.49 -5.56
C ALA A 394 -16.73 12.03 -6.02
N ASN A 395 -16.17 11.45 -7.08
CA ASN A 395 -14.96 11.98 -7.69
C ASN A 395 -15.01 11.92 -9.22
N GLN A 396 -14.18 12.75 -9.84
CA GLN A 396 -13.75 12.59 -11.22
C GLN A 396 -12.24 12.57 -11.27
N VAL A 397 -11.66 11.50 -11.82
CA VAL A 397 -10.24 11.33 -12.05
C VAL A 397 -9.98 11.28 -13.55
N ILE A 398 -9.20 12.24 -14.04
CA ILE A 398 -8.72 12.27 -15.42
C ILE A 398 -7.23 11.95 -15.37
N ASN A 399 -6.86 10.75 -15.78
CA ASN A 399 -5.48 10.27 -15.81
C ASN A 399 -5.05 10.06 -17.27
N ARG A 400 -3.93 10.66 -17.68
CA ARG A 400 -3.24 10.36 -18.92
C ARG A 400 -1.96 9.62 -18.60
N SER A 401 -1.74 8.48 -19.24
CA SER A 401 -0.54 7.68 -19.10
C SER A 401 0.03 7.38 -20.49
N GLY A 402 1.20 7.95 -20.76
CA GLY A 402 1.87 7.84 -22.05
C GLY A 402 3.23 7.15 -21.93
N GLU A 403 3.46 6.23 -22.86
CA GLU A 403 4.72 5.53 -23.06
C GLU A 403 5.44 6.08 -24.28
N TYR A 404 6.73 6.35 -24.12
CA TYR A 404 7.58 6.99 -25.12
C TYR A 404 8.78 6.10 -25.40
N LEU A 405 9.12 5.99 -26.68
CA LEU A 405 10.39 5.44 -27.14
C LEU A 405 11.26 6.63 -27.52
N GLY A 406 12.13 7.04 -26.60
CA GLY A 406 12.92 8.27 -26.74
C GLY A 406 12.01 9.50 -26.82
N THR A 407 12.01 10.19 -27.95
CA THR A 407 11.13 11.35 -28.18
C THR A 407 9.80 10.99 -28.84
N GLN A 408 9.64 9.76 -29.34
CA GLN A 408 8.44 9.34 -30.06
C GLN A 408 7.40 8.79 -29.10
N LEU A 409 6.16 9.25 -29.22
CA LEU A 409 5.03 8.66 -28.51
C LEU A 409 4.70 7.27 -29.08
N ALA A 410 4.82 6.23 -28.24
CA ALA A 410 4.48 4.86 -28.61
C ALA A 410 2.97 4.65 -28.48
N ASN A 411 2.47 4.82 -27.26
CA ASN A 411 1.05 4.76 -26.92
C ASN A 411 0.75 5.75 -25.79
N ASP A 412 -0.46 6.30 -25.77
CA ASP A 412 -0.97 7.15 -24.68
C ASP A 412 -2.42 6.81 -24.45
N TYR A 413 -2.80 6.70 -23.19
CA TYR A 413 -4.16 6.38 -22.78
C TYR A 413 -4.67 7.40 -21.78
N ARG A 414 -5.82 7.97 -22.10
CA ARG A 414 -6.60 8.84 -21.24
C ARG A 414 -7.74 8.03 -20.61
N PHE A 415 -7.73 7.98 -19.29
CA PHE A 415 -8.79 7.43 -18.45
C PHE A 415 -9.59 8.61 -17.87
N ASP A 416 -10.87 8.71 -18.20
CA ASP A 416 -11.82 9.64 -17.58
C ASP A 416 -12.80 8.82 -16.74
N THR A 417 -12.61 8.86 -15.43
CA THR A 417 -13.36 8.03 -14.47
C THR A 417 -14.18 8.90 -13.54
N LYS A 418 -15.49 8.68 -13.51
CA LYS A 418 -16.44 9.33 -12.60
C LYS A 418 -17.02 8.29 -11.67
N GLN A 419 -16.93 8.53 -10.37
CA GLN A 419 -17.39 7.60 -9.34
C GLN A 419 -18.31 8.31 -8.36
N ALA A 420 -19.31 7.59 -7.86
CA ALA A 420 -20.13 8.02 -6.75
C ALA A 420 -20.44 6.83 -5.85
N GLU A 421 -20.37 7.06 -4.55
CA GLU A 421 -20.72 6.10 -3.50
C GLU A 421 -21.65 6.79 -2.50
N LEU A 422 -22.76 6.13 -2.19
CA LEU A 422 -23.71 6.53 -1.16
C LEU A 422 -23.80 5.43 -0.11
N LEU A 423 -23.57 5.81 1.13
CA LEU A 423 -23.48 4.91 2.27
C LEU A 423 -24.52 5.28 3.32
N PHE A 424 -25.26 4.30 3.81
CA PHE A 424 -26.19 4.43 4.92
C PHE A 424 -25.66 3.62 6.11
N ARG A 425 -25.19 4.32 7.15
CA ARG A 425 -24.76 3.72 8.41
C ARG A 425 -25.96 3.55 9.33
N HIS A 426 -26.25 2.32 9.74
CA HIS A 426 -27.40 2.00 10.59
C HIS A 426 -27.02 1.12 11.78
N GLN A 427 -27.81 1.21 12.84
CA GLN A 427 -27.66 0.47 14.09
C GLN A 427 -29.04 0.13 14.66
N PRO A 428 -29.78 -0.83 14.06
CA PRO A 428 -31.14 -1.17 14.50
C PRO A 428 -31.22 -1.69 15.95
N LEU A 429 -30.13 -2.25 16.48
CA LEU A 429 -30.02 -2.76 17.84
C LEU A 429 -28.65 -2.32 18.40
N PRO A 430 -28.49 -2.15 19.73
CA PRO A 430 -27.23 -1.67 20.31
C PRO A 430 -25.99 -2.48 19.91
N TYR A 431 -26.15 -3.78 19.70
CA TYR A 431 -25.10 -4.73 19.32
C TYR A 431 -25.02 -5.00 17.81
N LEU A 432 -25.96 -4.51 16.99
CA LEU A 432 -26.00 -4.74 15.54
C LEU A 432 -25.76 -3.43 14.79
N ASN A 433 -24.64 -3.34 14.11
CA ASN A 433 -24.25 -2.20 13.29
C ASN A 433 -24.13 -2.65 11.84
N GLY A 434 -24.57 -1.82 10.91
CA GLY A 434 -24.52 -2.16 9.50
C GLY A 434 -24.27 -0.98 8.58
N LEU A 435 -24.00 -1.31 7.33
CA LEU A 435 -23.73 -0.40 6.23
C LEU A 435 -24.43 -0.92 4.99
N LEU A 436 -25.34 -0.13 4.45
CA LEU A 436 -25.90 -0.33 3.12
C LEU A 436 -25.22 0.65 2.15
N GLY A 437 -24.68 0.14 1.05
CA GLY A 437 -23.95 0.94 0.08
C GLY A 437 -24.49 0.81 -1.33
N LEU A 438 -24.49 1.93 -2.05
CA LEU A 438 -24.73 2.03 -3.49
C LEU A 438 -23.49 2.63 -4.14
N SER A 439 -22.96 1.97 -5.16
CA SER A 439 -21.76 2.44 -5.87
C SER A 439 -22.01 2.46 -7.37
N GLN A 440 -21.54 3.51 -8.03
CA GLN A 440 -21.54 3.61 -9.49
C GLN A 440 -20.22 4.19 -9.98
N THR A 441 -19.63 3.53 -10.97
CA THR A 441 -18.45 3.99 -11.69
C THR A 441 -18.75 4.06 -13.18
N ASN A 442 -18.36 5.16 -13.82
CA ASN A 442 -18.33 5.29 -15.27
C ASN A 442 -16.89 5.62 -15.69
N ARG A 443 -16.25 4.75 -16.46
CA ARG A 443 -14.85 4.88 -16.90
C ARG A 443 -14.80 4.88 -18.42
N THR A 444 -14.27 5.92 -19.02
CA THR A 444 -13.99 5.98 -20.46
C THR A 444 -12.49 5.93 -20.68
N ILE A 445 -12.04 5.00 -21.51
CA ILE A 445 -10.64 4.91 -21.96
C ILE A 445 -10.57 5.31 -23.43
N GLU A 446 -9.76 6.33 -23.69
CA GLU A 446 -9.43 6.81 -25.03
C GLU A 446 -7.92 6.67 -25.20
N GLY A 447 -7.47 5.93 -26.20
CA GLY A 447 -6.05 5.81 -26.47
C GLY A 447 -5.64 6.36 -27.83
N GLN A 448 -4.36 6.62 -27.99
CA GLN A 448 -3.73 7.10 -29.22
C GLN A 448 -2.29 6.58 -29.33
N GLY A 449 -1.65 6.85 -30.47
CA GLY A 449 -0.28 6.40 -30.76
C GLY A 449 -0.22 5.21 -31.72
N LYS A 450 0.90 5.07 -32.44
CA LYS A 450 1.08 4.05 -33.48
C LYS A 450 1.14 2.62 -32.91
N LEU A 451 1.53 2.49 -31.65
CA LEU A 451 1.74 1.22 -30.96
C LEU A 451 0.67 1.00 -29.88
N ARG A 452 -0.49 1.63 -30.04
CA ARG A 452 -1.64 1.44 -29.16
C ARG A 452 -2.17 0.01 -29.29
N TYR A 453 -2.36 -0.67 -28.15
CA TYR A 453 -2.72 -2.09 -28.07
C TYR A 453 -4.09 -2.34 -27.40
N LEU A 454 -4.75 -1.32 -26.84
CA LEU A 454 -6.13 -1.41 -26.32
C LEU A 454 -7.09 -0.59 -27.18
N PRO A 455 -8.34 -1.03 -27.38
CA PRO A 455 -9.38 -0.24 -28.02
C PRO A 455 -9.91 0.88 -27.11
N ASN A 456 -10.67 1.81 -27.69
CA ASN A 456 -11.46 2.76 -26.92
C ASN A 456 -12.67 2.05 -26.32
N VAL A 457 -12.85 2.13 -25.00
CA VAL A 457 -13.92 1.42 -24.28
C VAL A 457 -14.55 2.32 -23.22
N LYS A 458 -15.88 2.26 -23.12
CA LYS A 458 -16.64 2.81 -22.00
C LYS A 458 -17.08 1.67 -21.08
N THR A 459 -16.69 1.73 -19.82
CA THR A 459 -17.12 0.79 -18.78
C THR A 459 -18.09 1.47 -17.83
N LYS A 460 -19.20 0.80 -17.52
CA LYS A 460 -20.14 1.22 -16.47
C LYS A 460 -20.25 0.10 -15.45
N THR A 461 -20.00 0.43 -14.19
CA THR A 461 -20.13 -0.50 -13.07
C THR A 461 -21.18 0.05 -12.11
N GLN A 462 -22.09 -0.82 -11.67
CA GLN A 462 -23.11 -0.49 -10.67
C GLN A 462 -23.17 -1.59 -9.63
N ALA A 463 -23.24 -1.23 -8.36
CA ALA A 463 -23.30 -2.20 -7.28
C ALA A 463 -24.19 -1.75 -6.13
N ILE A 464 -24.79 -2.74 -5.48
CA ILE A 464 -25.42 -2.62 -4.17
C ILE A 464 -24.75 -3.61 -3.23
N PHE A 465 -24.46 -3.19 -2.01
CA PHE A 465 -23.85 -4.05 -1.01
C PHE A 465 -24.38 -3.75 0.38
N ILE A 466 -24.32 -4.75 1.24
CA ILE A 466 -24.65 -4.63 2.65
C ILE A 466 -23.58 -5.34 3.49
N GLN A 467 -23.22 -4.73 4.62
CA GLN A 467 -22.35 -5.30 5.63
C GLN A 467 -23.03 -5.15 6.98
N GLU A 468 -23.06 -6.23 7.76
CA GLU A 468 -23.68 -6.29 9.10
C GLU A 468 -22.66 -6.85 10.08
N LYS A 469 -22.58 -6.25 11.26
CA LYS A 469 -21.69 -6.65 12.35
C LYS A 469 -22.46 -6.73 13.65
N ILE A 470 -22.38 -7.90 14.29
CA ILE A 470 -22.92 -8.15 15.62
C ILE A 470 -21.74 -8.20 16.61
N ASP A 471 -21.78 -7.39 17.65
CA ASP A 471 -20.76 -7.38 18.72
C ASP A 471 -21.35 -7.79 20.06
N LEU A 472 -20.86 -8.92 20.60
CA LEU A 472 -21.30 -9.54 21.85
C LEU A 472 -20.15 -9.61 22.87
N ASN A 473 -19.30 -8.56 22.95
CA ASN A 473 -18.22 -8.36 23.91
C ASN A 473 -17.05 -9.36 23.79
N ARG A 474 -17.27 -10.66 24.03
CA ARG A 474 -16.26 -11.72 23.83
C ARG A 474 -16.24 -12.28 22.42
N ILE A 475 -17.35 -12.16 21.70
CA ILE A 475 -17.50 -12.69 20.35
C ILE A 475 -18.11 -11.61 19.49
N SER A 476 -17.58 -11.41 18.29
CA SER A 476 -18.24 -10.62 17.27
C SER A 476 -18.32 -11.40 15.96
N PHE A 477 -19.36 -11.13 15.18
CA PHE A 477 -19.57 -11.70 13.86
C PHE A 477 -19.79 -10.57 12.86
N ASP A 478 -19.25 -10.70 11.67
CA ASP A 478 -19.62 -9.85 10.53
C ASP A 478 -20.03 -10.70 9.33
N ALA A 479 -20.96 -10.17 8.54
CA ALA A 479 -21.38 -10.77 7.29
C ALA A 479 -21.59 -9.66 6.26
N GLY A 480 -21.32 -9.96 4.99
CA GLY A 480 -21.53 -9.02 3.91
C GLY A 480 -21.89 -9.69 2.61
N TYR A 481 -22.62 -8.97 1.76
CA TYR A 481 -23.03 -9.40 0.43
C TYR A 481 -22.98 -8.20 -0.53
N ARG A 482 -22.52 -8.44 -1.76
CA ARG A 482 -22.47 -7.49 -2.86
C ARG A 482 -23.02 -8.13 -4.12
N GLN A 483 -23.89 -7.39 -4.81
CA GLN A 483 -24.28 -7.63 -6.18
C GLN A 483 -23.71 -6.49 -7.05
N GLU A 484 -23.02 -6.85 -8.12
CA GLU A 484 -22.40 -5.91 -9.05
C GLU A 484 -22.72 -6.28 -10.50
N SER A 485 -22.84 -5.27 -11.36
CA SER A 485 -23.01 -5.42 -12.80
C SER A 485 -22.02 -4.52 -13.53
N ILE A 486 -21.36 -5.04 -14.56
CA ILE A 486 -20.28 -4.38 -15.30
C ILE A 486 -20.53 -4.50 -16.80
N ASP A 487 -20.80 -3.36 -17.44
CA ASP A 487 -20.95 -3.26 -18.89
C ASP A 487 -19.70 -2.64 -19.53
N HIS A 488 -19.08 -3.34 -20.48
CA HIS A 488 -18.04 -2.81 -21.37
C HIS A 488 -18.63 -2.55 -22.76
N THR A 489 -18.62 -1.29 -23.19
CA THR A 489 -19.07 -0.86 -24.51
C THR A 489 -17.89 -0.40 -25.36
N ILE A 490 -17.63 -1.09 -26.46
CA ILE A 490 -16.59 -0.70 -27.42
C ILE A 490 -17.00 0.60 -28.12
N LYS A 491 -16.07 1.54 -28.22
CA LYS A 491 -16.26 2.83 -28.91
C LYS A 491 -15.50 2.94 -30.22
N ASP A 492 -14.57 2.02 -30.46
CA ASP A 492 -13.73 2.02 -31.65
C ASP A 492 -14.27 1.07 -32.71
N SER A 493 -14.73 1.63 -33.83
CA SER A 493 -15.15 0.83 -34.99
C SER A 493 -13.98 0.35 -35.85
N ASP A 494 -12.82 0.96 -35.69
CA ASP A 494 -11.67 0.93 -36.60
C ASP A 494 -10.38 0.42 -35.92
N PHE A 495 -10.44 0.02 -34.64
CA PHE A 495 -9.34 -0.67 -33.97
C PHE A 495 -8.99 -1.98 -34.70
N LYS A 496 -7.73 -2.09 -35.12
CA LYS A 496 -7.24 -3.27 -35.85
C LYS A 496 -6.65 -4.27 -34.88
N VAL A 497 -7.29 -5.44 -34.78
CA VAL A 497 -6.72 -6.58 -34.05
C VAL A 497 -5.47 -7.11 -34.76
N SER A 498 -4.52 -7.61 -33.97
CA SER A 498 -3.30 -8.25 -34.44
C SER A 498 -3.60 -9.51 -35.23
N ARG A 499 -2.68 -9.87 -36.14
CA ARG A 499 -2.75 -11.13 -36.90
C ARG A 499 -2.82 -12.32 -35.92
N ASN A 500 -3.73 -13.25 -36.18
CA ASN A 500 -3.98 -14.42 -35.33
C ASN A 500 -4.45 -14.11 -33.91
N SER A 501 -4.99 -12.90 -33.65
CA SER A 501 -5.67 -12.61 -32.38
C SER A 501 -6.82 -13.60 -32.14
N PRO A 502 -7.02 -14.08 -30.89
CA PRO A 502 -8.21 -14.86 -30.52
C PRO A 502 -9.52 -14.13 -30.83
N ASN A 503 -9.48 -12.80 -30.75
CA ASN A 503 -10.60 -11.94 -31.09
C ASN A 503 -10.52 -11.54 -32.57
N THR A 504 -11.46 -12.00 -33.39
CA THR A 504 -11.56 -11.58 -34.81
C THR A 504 -12.31 -10.26 -34.97
N LYS A 505 -13.27 -9.99 -34.09
CA LYS A 505 -14.02 -8.74 -34.00
C LYS A 505 -14.32 -8.43 -32.54
N LEU A 506 -14.15 -7.17 -32.15
CA LEU A 506 -14.49 -6.70 -30.81
C LEU A 506 -16.00 -6.45 -30.67
N GLN A 507 -16.54 -6.79 -29.51
CA GLN A 507 -17.95 -6.69 -29.15
C GLN A 507 -18.09 -6.23 -27.70
N ASP A 508 -19.27 -5.69 -27.39
CA ASP A 508 -19.63 -5.32 -26.03
C ASP A 508 -19.75 -6.59 -25.16
N THR A 509 -19.38 -6.48 -23.88
CA THR A 509 -19.49 -7.57 -22.90
C THR A 509 -20.15 -7.06 -21.62
N ASN A 510 -20.91 -7.93 -20.94
CA ASN A 510 -21.53 -7.64 -19.65
C ASN A 510 -21.24 -8.79 -18.67
N PHE A 511 -21.06 -8.45 -17.39
CA PHE A 511 -20.86 -9.39 -16.30
C PHE A 511 -21.72 -9.01 -15.09
N ASP A 512 -22.44 -9.99 -14.55
CA ASP A 512 -23.09 -9.90 -13.25
C ASP A 512 -22.29 -10.72 -12.24
N LEU A 513 -21.90 -10.08 -11.14
CA LEU A 513 -20.94 -10.62 -10.16
C LEU A 513 -21.55 -10.64 -8.77
N GLU A 514 -21.22 -11.69 -8.02
CA GLU A 514 -21.58 -11.81 -6.61
C GLU A 514 -20.33 -11.89 -5.72
N SER A 515 -20.41 -11.28 -4.53
CA SER A 515 -19.39 -11.45 -3.50
C SER A 515 -20.02 -11.49 -2.12
N TYR A 516 -19.51 -12.35 -1.25
CA TYR A 516 -19.97 -12.44 0.13
C TYR A 516 -18.82 -12.82 1.07
N SER A 517 -18.93 -12.35 2.32
CA SER A 517 -17.97 -12.70 3.37
C SER A 517 -18.69 -12.94 4.69
N PHE A 518 -18.09 -13.80 5.51
CA PHE A 518 -18.46 -14.03 6.90
C PHE A 518 -17.19 -14.04 7.75
N GLY A 519 -17.19 -13.28 8.83
CA GLY A 519 -16.10 -13.21 9.80
C GLY A 519 -16.61 -13.49 11.21
N SER A 520 -15.74 -14.08 12.02
CA SER A 520 -15.92 -14.20 13.46
C SER A 520 -14.64 -13.81 14.19
N TYR A 521 -14.81 -13.19 15.34
CA TYR A 521 -13.74 -12.88 16.26
C TYR A 521 -14.12 -13.40 17.63
N LEU A 522 -13.18 -14.11 18.26
CA LEU A 522 -13.29 -14.63 19.61
C LEU A 522 -12.15 -14.05 20.44
N LYS A 523 -12.51 -13.21 21.42
CA LYS A 523 -11.61 -12.80 22.50
C LYS A 523 -11.55 -13.94 23.52
N MET A 524 -10.50 -14.77 23.45
CA MET A 524 -10.32 -15.89 24.38
C MET A 524 -9.92 -15.39 25.78
N ASN A 525 -8.99 -14.44 25.83
CA ASN A 525 -8.58 -13.71 27.04
C ASN A 525 -8.03 -12.32 26.65
N ASP A 526 -7.38 -11.60 27.58
CA ASP A 526 -6.86 -10.25 27.31
C ASP A 526 -5.62 -10.21 26.42
N TYR A 527 -4.96 -11.35 26.19
CA TYR A 527 -3.72 -11.47 25.43
C TYR A 527 -3.89 -12.24 24.11
N LEU A 528 -4.97 -13.00 23.98
CA LEU A 528 -5.21 -13.91 22.87
C LEU A 528 -6.59 -13.65 22.25
N GLY A 529 -6.56 -13.22 20.99
CA GLY A 529 -7.72 -13.11 20.12
C GLY A 529 -7.57 -14.02 18.90
N MET A 530 -8.68 -14.61 18.46
CA MET A 530 -8.74 -15.40 17.23
C MET A 530 -9.75 -14.79 16.27
N LYS A 531 -9.35 -14.59 15.01
CA LYS A 531 -10.24 -14.17 13.92
C LYS A 531 -10.31 -15.29 12.89
N LEU A 532 -11.52 -15.71 12.52
CA LEU A 532 -11.77 -16.61 11.41
C LEU A 532 -12.56 -15.88 10.36
N ARG A 533 -12.17 -15.96 9.09
CA ARG A 533 -12.89 -15.34 7.98
C ARG A 533 -13.04 -16.29 6.81
N TYR A 534 -14.21 -16.28 6.20
CA TYR A 534 -14.52 -16.97 4.96
C TYR A 534 -15.06 -15.95 3.96
N SER A 535 -14.57 -15.97 2.73
CA SER A 535 -15.05 -15.07 1.67
C SER A 535 -15.08 -15.77 0.32
N VAL A 536 -16.09 -15.42 -0.47
CA VAL A 536 -16.21 -15.79 -1.87
C VAL A 536 -16.40 -14.52 -2.66
N SER A 537 -15.63 -14.36 -3.73
CA SER A 537 -15.65 -13.15 -4.56
C SER A 537 -15.50 -13.50 -6.03
N GLU A 538 -16.11 -12.68 -6.87
CA GLU A 538 -16.06 -12.79 -8.31
C GLU A 538 -15.50 -11.49 -8.91
N ARG A 539 -14.64 -11.61 -9.92
CA ARG A 539 -14.03 -10.49 -10.63
C ARG A 539 -14.26 -10.66 -12.13
N ALA A 540 -14.82 -9.64 -12.78
CA ALA A 540 -14.88 -9.59 -14.24
C ALA A 540 -13.47 -9.49 -14.83
N PRO A 541 -13.19 -10.14 -15.96
CA PRO A 541 -11.98 -9.90 -16.72
C PRO A 541 -11.85 -8.41 -17.08
N GLU A 542 -10.67 -7.83 -16.91
CA GLU A 542 -10.39 -6.44 -17.20
C GLU A 542 -10.09 -6.20 -18.68
N LEU A 543 -10.05 -4.93 -19.08
CA LEU A 543 -10.06 -4.54 -20.49
C LEU A 543 -8.87 -5.07 -21.30
N ASN A 544 -7.68 -5.19 -20.68
CA ASN A 544 -6.54 -5.81 -21.36
C ASN A 544 -6.70 -7.33 -21.50
N GLU A 545 -7.28 -8.00 -20.50
CA GLU A 545 -7.58 -9.43 -20.53
C GLU A 545 -8.63 -9.76 -21.62
N LEU A 546 -9.60 -8.86 -21.85
CA LEU A 546 -10.65 -9.04 -22.86
C LEU A 546 -10.24 -8.59 -24.26
N TYR A 547 -9.59 -7.44 -24.39
CA TYR A 547 -9.53 -6.71 -25.65
C TYR A 547 -8.13 -6.31 -26.13
N ALA A 548 -7.06 -6.53 -25.35
CA ALA A 548 -5.72 -6.20 -25.80
C ALA A 548 -5.40 -6.89 -27.14
N SER A 549 -4.73 -6.20 -28.04
CA SER A 549 -4.26 -6.80 -29.27
C SER A 549 -3.07 -6.03 -29.83
N GLY A 550 -1.87 -6.46 -29.47
CA GLY A 550 -0.64 -5.87 -30.00
C GLY A 550 0.52 -5.93 -29.03
N ASN A 551 1.61 -5.27 -29.42
CA ASN A 551 2.79 -5.15 -28.57
C ASN A 551 2.54 -4.13 -27.46
N HIS A 552 2.82 -4.53 -26.22
CA HIS A 552 2.95 -3.64 -25.07
C HIS A 552 4.44 -3.46 -24.76
N TYR A 553 5.00 -2.39 -25.31
CA TYR A 553 6.44 -2.24 -25.44
C TYR A 553 7.18 -2.10 -24.11
N SER A 554 6.65 -1.33 -23.17
CA SER A 554 7.36 -1.07 -21.92
C SER A 554 7.57 -2.29 -21.03
N ILE A 555 6.80 -3.36 -21.27
CA ILE A 555 6.93 -4.65 -20.58
C ILE A 555 7.36 -5.79 -21.50
N MET A 556 7.72 -5.48 -22.76
CA MET A 556 8.25 -6.41 -23.78
C MET A 556 7.38 -7.65 -24.06
N ILE A 557 6.06 -7.50 -24.02
CA ILE A 557 5.14 -8.59 -24.37
C ILE A 557 4.24 -8.20 -25.53
N ASN A 558 3.71 -9.22 -26.21
CA ASN A 558 2.58 -9.06 -27.11
C ASN A 558 1.33 -9.57 -26.40
N GLU A 559 0.40 -8.67 -26.09
CA GLU A 559 -0.84 -8.99 -25.40
C GLU A 559 -1.95 -9.29 -26.41
N GLN A 560 -2.66 -10.40 -26.17
CA GLN A 560 -3.85 -10.80 -26.92
C GLN A 560 -4.95 -11.16 -25.93
N GLY A 561 -5.97 -10.30 -25.86
CA GLY A 561 -7.15 -10.50 -25.06
C GLY A 561 -8.07 -11.57 -25.63
N ASN A 562 -9.00 -12.02 -24.81
CA ASN A 562 -9.99 -13.04 -25.16
C ASN A 562 -11.36 -12.67 -24.57
N GLN A 563 -12.33 -12.38 -25.43
CA GLN A 563 -13.69 -12.00 -25.01
C GLN A 563 -14.53 -13.17 -24.47
N LYS A 564 -14.01 -14.40 -24.49
CA LYS A 564 -14.68 -15.61 -23.96
C LYS A 564 -14.27 -15.93 -22.51
N LEU A 565 -13.58 -15.01 -21.85
CA LEU A 565 -13.19 -15.20 -20.46
C LEU A 565 -14.43 -15.10 -19.55
N GLU A 566 -14.53 -16.04 -18.63
CA GLU A 566 -15.52 -16.03 -17.55
C GLU A 566 -14.99 -15.26 -16.34
N PRO A 567 -15.86 -14.80 -15.42
CA PRO A 567 -15.43 -14.20 -14.17
C PRO A 567 -14.47 -15.10 -13.37
N GLU A 568 -13.41 -14.50 -12.84
CA GLU A 568 -12.50 -15.14 -11.90
C GLU A 568 -13.24 -15.31 -10.56
N LYS A 569 -13.20 -16.52 -9.98
CA LYS A 569 -13.82 -16.82 -8.68
C LYS A 569 -12.76 -17.15 -7.64
N SER A 570 -12.80 -16.48 -6.50
CA SER A 570 -11.91 -16.74 -5.36
C SER A 570 -12.71 -17.26 -4.17
N LYS A 571 -12.14 -18.23 -3.45
CA LYS A 571 -12.66 -18.73 -2.17
C LYS A 571 -11.54 -18.71 -1.15
N ASN A 572 -11.68 -17.89 -0.11
CA ASN A 572 -10.62 -17.66 0.85
C ASN A 572 -11.11 -18.00 2.26
N THR A 573 -10.30 -18.77 2.99
CA THR A 573 -10.46 -19.02 4.43
C THR A 573 -9.21 -18.52 5.15
N GLU A 574 -9.38 -17.70 6.18
CA GLU A 574 -8.30 -17.07 6.92
C GLU A 574 -8.48 -17.30 8.42
N LEU A 575 -7.41 -17.75 9.08
CA LEU A 575 -7.32 -17.80 10.53
C LEU A 575 -6.19 -16.86 10.97
N ASN A 576 -6.51 -15.88 11.80
CA ASN A 576 -5.54 -14.96 12.38
C ASN A 576 -5.57 -15.08 13.90
N VAL A 577 -4.39 -15.15 14.49
CA VAL A 577 -4.18 -15.18 15.93
C VAL A 577 -3.32 -13.99 16.28
N GLU A 578 -3.80 -13.14 17.20
CA GLU A 578 -3.06 -11.97 17.67
C GLU A 578 -2.34 -12.31 18.97
N PHE A 579 -1.03 -12.05 19.01
CA PHE A 579 -0.17 -12.22 20.19
C PHE A 579 0.80 -11.04 20.26
N ILE A 580 0.87 -10.35 21.41
CA ILE A 580 1.76 -9.20 21.62
C ILE A 580 2.88 -9.61 22.58
N CYS A 581 4.12 -9.56 22.10
CA CYS A 581 5.34 -9.73 22.89
C CYS A 581 6.25 -8.52 22.61
N SER A 582 6.60 -7.77 23.65
CA SER A 582 7.34 -6.52 23.54
C SER A 582 8.23 -6.30 24.76
N ASP A 583 9.37 -5.65 24.55
CA ASP A 583 10.05 -4.92 25.61
C ASP A 583 9.12 -3.81 26.12
N ILE A 584 9.11 -3.55 27.43
CA ILE A 584 8.19 -2.58 28.02
C ILE A 584 8.47 -1.15 27.55
N TYR A 585 9.73 -0.80 27.27
CA TYR A 585 10.10 0.53 26.79
C TYR A 585 9.73 0.74 25.32
N GLU A 586 9.64 -0.35 24.54
CA GLU A 586 9.20 -0.32 23.14
C GLU A 586 7.67 -0.42 22.99
N LEU A 587 6.96 -0.80 24.05
CA LEU A 587 5.51 -1.01 23.99
C LEU A 587 4.71 0.20 23.45
N PRO A 588 5.05 1.47 23.77
CA PRO A 588 4.39 2.63 23.16
C PRO A 588 4.50 2.70 21.63
N ASN A 589 5.51 2.06 21.04
CA ASN A 589 5.70 2.00 19.60
C ASN A 589 4.88 0.87 18.95
N ILE A 590 4.39 -0.08 19.74
CA ILE A 590 3.70 -1.29 19.28
C ILE A 590 2.21 -1.26 19.60
N LEU A 591 1.80 -0.56 20.67
CA LEU A 591 0.42 -0.53 21.16
C LEU A 591 -0.06 0.92 21.34
N ASP A 592 -1.09 1.31 20.58
CA ASP A 592 -1.77 2.60 20.73
C ASP A 592 -3.18 2.43 21.36
N LYS A 593 -3.21 2.20 22.67
CA LYS A 593 -4.45 2.10 23.48
C LYS A 593 -4.27 2.84 24.81
N LYS A 594 -5.40 3.19 25.46
CA LYS A 594 -5.42 3.80 26.80
C LYS A 594 -6.32 2.99 27.73
N TYR A 595 -5.97 2.93 29.02
CA TYR A 595 -6.60 2.10 30.03
C TYR A 595 -7.03 2.93 31.26
N ASP A 596 -8.07 2.47 31.94
CA ASP A 596 -8.57 3.07 33.18
C ASP A 596 -7.72 2.68 34.39
N TYR A 597 -7.07 1.51 34.33
CA TYR A 597 -6.15 1.00 35.34
C TYR A 597 -4.87 0.48 34.67
N VAL A 598 -3.72 0.82 35.25
CA VAL A 598 -2.41 0.21 34.95
C VAL A 598 -1.83 -0.30 36.27
N PHE A 599 -1.23 -1.48 36.26
CA PHE A 599 -0.73 -2.14 37.45
C PHE A 599 0.66 -2.75 37.25
N THR A 600 1.49 -2.69 38.29
CA THR A 600 2.81 -3.33 38.33
C THR A 600 2.97 -4.09 39.65
N SER A 601 3.46 -5.34 39.62
CA SER A 601 3.48 -6.18 40.82
C SER A 601 4.69 -7.09 40.97
N TYR A 602 5.20 -7.14 42.20
CA TYR A 602 6.19 -8.04 42.78
C TYR A 602 7.42 -8.34 41.92
N GLY A 603 8.54 -7.73 42.29
CA GLY A 603 9.86 -7.96 41.74
C GLY A 603 10.02 -7.47 40.30
N VAL A 604 9.24 -6.48 39.85
CA VAL A 604 9.26 -6.03 38.45
C VAL A 604 10.28 -4.93 38.25
N ILE A 605 10.23 -3.88 39.08
CA ILE A 605 11.03 -2.68 38.83
C ILE A 605 12.53 -2.92 38.98
N GLY A 606 12.94 -3.97 39.72
CA GLY A 606 14.35 -4.34 39.86
C GLY A 606 15.01 -4.84 38.57
N TRP A 607 14.22 -5.24 37.57
CA TRP A 607 14.75 -5.63 36.24
C TRP A 607 14.91 -4.45 35.29
N LEU A 608 14.45 -3.27 35.68
CA LEU A 608 14.34 -2.11 34.80
C LEU A 608 15.44 -1.11 35.10
N GLU A 609 16.33 -0.86 34.15
CA GLU A 609 17.41 0.11 34.39
C GLU A 609 16.84 1.53 34.63
N ASN A 610 15.79 1.96 33.93
CA ASN A 610 15.33 3.34 33.95
C ASN A 610 13.84 3.45 34.34
N LEU A 611 13.58 3.96 35.55
CA LEU A 611 12.21 4.13 36.03
C LEU A 611 11.50 5.37 35.48
N ASP A 612 12.21 6.40 35.00
CA ASP A 612 11.56 7.52 34.30
C ASP A 612 10.93 7.05 32.98
N LEU A 613 11.65 6.23 32.20
CA LEU A 613 11.09 5.63 30.97
C LEU A 613 9.89 4.74 31.28
N TRP A 614 9.95 3.96 32.35
CA TRP A 614 8.84 3.10 32.79
C TRP A 614 7.62 3.91 33.23
N ALA A 615 7.82 4.97 34.02
CA ALA A 615 6.75 5.86 34.44
C ALA A 615 6.14 6.60 33.25
N ASN A 616 6.94 6.97 32.25
CA ASN A 616 6.44 7.51 30.98
C ASN A 616 5.56 6.51 30.23
N VAL A 617 5.93 5.23 30.20
CA VAL A 617 5.11 4.16 29.60
C VAL A 617 3.76 4.07 30.33
N ILE A 618 3.77 4.03 31.67
CA ILE A 618 2.53 4.01 32.48
C ILE A 618 1.66 5.21 32.17
N SER A 619 2.24 6.41 32.21
CA SER A 619 1.53 7.64 31.92
C SER A 619 0.97 7.62 30.51
N ASN A 620 1.75 7.19 29.52
CA ASN A 620 1.27 7.03 28.15
C ASN A 620 0.03 6.14 28.12
N PHE A 621 0.02 5.00 28.77
CA PHE A 621 -1.08 4.04 28.70
C PHE A 621 -2.29 4.38 29.60
N LEU A 622 -2.17 5.31 30.54
CA LEU A 622 -3.32 5.74 31.36
C LEU A 622 -4.17 6.81 30.67
N LYS A 623 -5.49 6.69 30.81
CA LYS A 623 -6.41 7.82 30.59
C LYS A 623 -6.21 8.89 31.67
N ILE A 624 -6.59 10.12 31.37
CA ILE A 624 -6.75 11.16 32.40
C ILE A 624 -7.79 10.67 33.42
N GLY A 625 -7.48 10.77 34.71
CA GLY A 625 -8.28 10.21 35.81
C GLY A 625 -8.11 8.69 36.01
N GLY A 626 -7.32 8.02 35.17
CA GLY A 626 -7.01 6.60 35.32
C GLY A 626 -6.09 6.34 36.52
N LYS A 627 -6.19 5.15 37.12
CA LYS A 627 -5.45 4.79 38.33
C LYS A 627 -4.22 3.92 38.01
N PHE A 628 -3.10 4.25 38.63
CA PHE A 628 -1.93 3.39 38.68
C PHE A 628 -1.86 2.69 40.04
N LEU A 629 -1.62 1.38 40.07
CA LEU A 629 -1.34 0.66 41.30
C LEU A 629 0.00 -0.07 41.16
N ILE A 630 0.90 0.14 42.12
CA ILE A 630 2.09 -0.70 42.26
C ILE A 630 2.07 -1.37 43.63
N VAL A 631 2.41 -2.67 43.64
CA VAL A 631 2.69 -3.43 44.86
C VAL A 631 4.03 -4.13 44.65
N GLU A 632 5.04 -3.77 45.44
CA GLU A 632 6.43 -4.10 45.11
C GLU A 632 7.26 -4.33 46.37
N PHE A 633 8.36 -5.07 46.23
CA PHE A 633 9.33 -5.29 47.30
C PHE A 633 10.04 -3.99 47.68
N HIS A 634 10.22 -3.79 48.98
CA HIS A 634 10.83 -2.60 49.50
C HIS A 634 12.34 -2.58 49.20
N PRO A 635 12.93 -1.49 48.69
CA PRO A 635 14.33 -1.46 48.25
C PRO A 635 15.38 -1.77 49.32
N VAL A 636 15.01 -1.72 50.61
CA VAL A 636 15.88 -2.19 51.70
C VAL A 636 16.16 -3.69 51.57
N ILE A 637 15.24 -4.49 51.04
CA ILE A 637 15.45 -5.93 50.91
C ILE A 637 16.58 -6.25 49.92
N TRP A 638 16.69 -5.46 48.86
CA TRP A 638 17.72 -5.61 47.82
C TRP A 638 19.09 -5.07 48.24
N MET A 639 19.22 -4.55 49.46
CA MET A 639 20.53 -4.24 50.05
C MET A 639 21.26 -5.48 50.56
N PHE A 640 20.54 -6.58 50.79
CA PHE A 640 21.10 -7.81 51.35
C PHE A 640 21.64 -8.75 50.28
N ASP A 641 22.54 -9.66 50.66
CA ASP A 641 22.92 -10.83 49.86
C ASP A 641 21.75 -11.84 49.74
N ASP A 642 21.83 -12.80 48.80
CA ASP A 642 20.80 -13.82 48.55
C ASP A 642 20.37 -14.61 49.80
N GLU A 643 21.29 -14.82 50.75
CA GLU A 643 21.02 -15.52 52.01
C GLU A 643 20.43 -14.61 53.10
N ILE A 644 20.36 -13.31 52.84
CA ILE A 644 19.87 -12.24 53.72
C ILE A 644 20.62 -12.23 55.06
N LYS A 645 21.94 -12.18 54.97
CA LYS A 645 22.87 -12.16 56.11
C LYS A 645 23.60 -10.83 56.22
N ASN A 646 24.05 -10.27 55.10
CA ASN A 646 24.90 -9.08 55.07
C ASN A 646 24.31 -7.99 54.19
N ILE A 647 24.45 -6.73 54.61
CA ILE A 647 24.19 -5.57 53.74
C ILE A 647 25.36 -5.45 52.77
N THR A 648 25.13 -5.84 51.52
CA THR A 648 26.14 -5.94 50.46
C THR A 648 25.95 -4.88 49.39
N PHE A 649 24.69 -4.52 49.10
CA PHE A 649 24.34 -3.59 48.02
C PHE A 649 23.82 -2.25 48.56
N SER A 650 23.98 -1.22 47.73
CA SER A 650 23.53 0.14 48.05
C SER A 650 21.99 0.23 48.04
N TYR A 651 21.43 1.05 48.92
CA TYR A 651 20.02 1.46 48.87
C TYR A 651 19.73 2.37 47.67
N PHE A 652 20.70 3.21 47.31
CA PHE A 652 20.63 4.10 46.16
C PHE A 652 21.15 3.37 44.93
N LYS A 653 20.50 3.60 43.79
CA LYS A 653 20.92 3.06 42.50
C LYS A 653 22.34 3.53 42.16
N ASN A 654 23.27 2.59 42.08
CA ASN A 654 24.64 2.78 41.62
C ASN A 654 24.91 1.82 40.44
N ASP A 655 25.88 0.91 40.59
CA ASP A 655 26.18 -0.17 39.65
C ASP A 655 25.08 -1.25 39.65
N PRO A 656 24.88 -1.97 38.53
CA PRO A 656 23.96 -3.09 38.49
C PRO A 656 24.38 -4.21 39.44
N ILE A 657 23.40 -4.84 40.08
CA ILE A 657 23.56 -6.06 40.86
C ILE A 657 23.66 -7.22 39.86
N ASN A 658 24.84 -7.82 39.79
CA ASN A 658 25.13 -8.95 38.89
C ASN A 658 25.24 -10.23 39.68
N GLU A 659 24.31 -11.15 39.46
CA GLU A 659 24.24 -12.44 40.16
C GLU A 659 24.27 -13.59 39.15
N THR A 660 24.86 -14.71 39.54
CA THR A 660 24.84 -15.94 38.73
C THR A 660 23.82 -16.87 39.34
N SER A 661 22.73 -17.10 38.62
CA SER A 661 21.63 -17.96 39.07
C SER A 661 21.68 -19.33 38.39
N THR A 662 21.28 -20.36 39.15
CA THR A 662 21.08 -21.73 38.66
C THR A 662 19.61 -22.12 38.81
N GLY A 663 18.99 -22.71 37.80
CA GLY A 663 17.54 -22.92 37.76
C GLY A 663 16.77 -21.62 37.48
N SER A 664 15.43 -21.67 37.46
CA SER A 664 14.58 -20.48 37.35
C SER A 664 13.68 -20.32 38.57
N TYR A 665 13.08 -19.13 38.73
CA TYR A 665 12.05 -18.93 39.76
C TYR A 665 10.83 -19.84 39.58
N ALA A 666 10.59 -20.37 38.37
CA ALA A 666 9.52 -21.32 38.05
C ALA A 666 9.93 -22.79 38.27
N ASP A 667 11.21 -23.11 38.12
CA ASP A 667 11.79 -24.43 38.37
C ASP A 667 13.23 -24.28 38.86
N LYS A 668 13.41 -24.35 40.19
CA LYS A 668 14.72 -24.22 40.85
C LYS A 668 15.67 -25.38 40.57
N SER A 669 15.16 -26.49 40.02
CA SER A 669 15.95 -27.69 39.69
C SER A 669 16.42 -27.75 38.24
N ALA A 670 15.99 -26.79 37.40
CA ALA A 670 16.38 -26.75 36.00
C ALA A 670 17.91 -26.58 35.85
N GLU A 671 18.52 -27.38 34.97
CA GLU A 671 19.95 -27.30 34.64
C GLU A 671 20.26 -26.09 33.72
N ILE A 672 19.91 -24.89 34.17
CA ILE A 672 20.17 -23.63 33.47
C ILE A 672 21.04 -22.75 34.35
N ASN A 673 22.07 -22.15 33.75
CA ASN A 673 22.95 -21.17 34.39
C ASN A 673 22.88 -19.87 33.60
N TYR A 674 22.53 -18.77 34.25
CA TYR A 674 22.48 -17.45 33.60
C TYR A 674 22.88 -16.35 34.57
N GLN A 675 23.31 -15.22 33.99
CA GLN A 675 23.56 -14.00 34.74
C GLN A 675 22.28 -13.17 34.81
N THR A 676 21.92 -12.74 36.00
CA THR A 676 20.86 -11.76 36.26
C THR A 676 21.48 -10.40 36.50
N ILE A 677 20.92 -9.38 35.86
CA ILE A 677 21.30 -7.99 36.01
C ILE A 677 20.07 -7.27 36.55
N THR A 678 20.20 -6.71 37.75
CA THR A 678 19.12 -5.99 38.42
C THR A 678 19.62 -4.65 38.99
N TRP A 679 18.69 -3.77 39.34
CA TRP A 679 18.96 -2.45 39.92
C TRP A 679 18.12 -2.26 41.18
N ASN A 680 18.73 -1.65 42.20
CA ASN A 680 18.01 -1.26 43.40
C ASN A 680 17.55 0.20 43.27
N HIS A 681 16.23 0.41 43.26
CA HIS A 681 15.63 1.74 43.12
C HIS A 681 15.14 2.26 44.45
N SER A 682 15.71 3.38 44.90
CA SER A 682 15.27 4.03 46.13
C SER A 682 13.81 4.48 46.04
N LEU A 683 13.11 4.58 47.19
CA LEU A 683 11.75 5.15 47.19
C LEU A 683 11.72 6.54 46.55
N SER A 684 12.77 7.36 46.75
CA SER A 684 12.84 8.68 46.12
C SER A 684 12.77 8.62 44.59
N GLU A 685 13.49 7.68 43.97
CA GLU A 685 13.49 7.50 42.51
C GLU A 685 12.12 7.01 42.01
N ILE A 686 11.53 6.04 42.72
CA ILE A 686 10.21 5.48 42.40
C ILE A 686 9.12 6.57 42.45
N PHE A 687 9.08 7.37 43.51
CA PHE A 687 8.11 8.45 43.63
C PHE A 687 8.36 9.56 42.61
N THR A 688 9.61 9.97 42.42
CA THR A 688 9.95 11.10 41.55
C THR A 688 9.63 10.79 40.09
N SER A 689 9.94 9.58 39.61
CA SER A 689 9.61 9.15 38.25
C SER A 689 8.10 9.18 37.97
N LEU A 690 7.29 8.68 38.89
CA LEU A 690 5.82 8.75 38.78
C LEU A 690 5.32 10.20 38.74
N ILE A 691 5.82 11.05 39.65
CA ILE A 691 5.43 12.46 39.75
C ILE A 691 5.81 13.22 38.47
N ASN A 692 7.03 13.04 37.96
CA ASN A 692 7.53 13.69 36.75
C ASN A 692 6.69 13.37 35.51
N HIS A 693 6.03 12.20 35.50
CA HIS A 693 5.16 11.75 34.42
C HIS A 693 3.66 11.93 34.71
N GLY A 694 3.31 12.83 35.63
CA GLY A 694 1.92 13.28 35.83
C GLY A 694 1.05 12.31 36.61
N ILE A 695 1.66 11.36 37.34
CA ILE A 695 0.96 10.45 38.25
C ILE A 695 0.96 11.05 39.66
N ASN A 696 -0.21 11.52 40.09
CA ASN A 696 -0.44 12.03 41.44
C ASN A 696 -0.60 10.88 42.42
N VAL A 697 0.23 10.80 43.46
CA VAL A 697 0.15 9.75 44.48
C VAL A 697 -1.02 10.02 45.43
N LEU A 698 -1.96 9.08 45.48
CA LEU A 698 -3.14 9.14 46.34
C LEU A 698 -2.95 8.38 47.65
N GLU A 699 -2.24 7.25 47.62
CA GLU A 699 -1.98 6.44 48.80
C GLU A 699 -0.59 5.79 48.71
N PHE A 700 0.13 5.75 49.83
CA PHE A 700 1.35 4.96 50.01
C PHE A 700 1.26 4.15 51.31
N LYS A 701 1.60 2.86 51.23
CA LYS A 701 1.64 1.95 52.39
C LYS A 701 2.90 1.09 52.33
N GLU A 702 3.44 0.80 53.49
CA GLU A 702 4.54 -0.16 53.66
C GLU A 702 4.08 -1.33 54.52
N TYR A 703 4.71 -2.48 54.28
CA TYR A 703 4.32 -3.75 54.87
C TYR A 703 5.55 -4.46 55.42
N ASP A 704 5.48 -4.89 56.68
CA ASP A 704 6.52 -5.67 57.37
C ASP A 704 6.51 -7.16 56.97
N TYR A 705 5.90 -7.50 55.84
CA TYR A 705 5.69 -8.87 55.38
C TYR A 705 5.69 -8.95 53.85
N SER A 706 6.02 -10.12 53.30
CA SER A 706 5.72 -10.50 51.92
C SER A 706 4.43 -11.32 51.83
N SER A 707 3.75 -11.26 50.69
CA SER A 707 2.57 -12.06 50.39
C SER A 707 2.89 -13.52 50.02
N TYR A 708 4.15 -13.85 49.72
CA TYR A 708 4.60 -15.21 49.39
C TYR A 708 6.05 -15.49 49.84
N ASN A 709 6.42 -16.77 49.91
CA ASN A 709 7.75 -17.21 50.35
C ASN A 709 8.79 -17.05 49.22
N CYS A 710 9.39 -15.86 49.12
CA CYS A 710 10.28 -15.46 48.02
C CYS A 710 11.73 -15.24 48.41
N PHE A 711 12.00 -15.05 49.69
CA PHE A 711 13.33 -14.75 50.21
C PHE A 711 13.89 -15.90 51.05
N ALA A 712 15.20 -15.93 51.27
CA ALA A 712 15.81 -16.90 52.17
C ALA A 712 15.29 -16.73 53.62
N ASN A 713 15.14 -17.85 54.33
CA ASN A 713 14.83 -17.89 55.77
C ASN A 713 13.52 -17.17 56.16
N MET A 714 12.50 -17.23 55.31
CA MET A 714 11.17 -16.71 55.66
C MET A 714 10.34 -17.72 56.46
N MET A 715 9.58 -17.22 57.44
CA MET A 715 8.55 -17.95 58.18
C MET A 715 7.16 -17.43 57.85
N LYS A 716 6.18 -18.34 57.78
CA LYS A 716 4.76 -18.01 57.56
C LYS A 716 4.05 -17.75 58.89
N GLU A 717 3.35 -16.62 59.00
CA GLU A 717 2.50 -16.24 60.13
C GLU A 717 1.21 -15.59 59.60
N ASN A 718 0.04 -16.23 59.76
CA ASN A 718 -1.27 -15.70 59.33
C ASN A 718 -1.31 -15.18 57.88
N GLU A 719 -0.90 -16.03 56.92
CA GLU A 719 -0.79 -15.70 55.48
C GLU A 719 0.22 -14.58 55.13
N LYS A 720 1.08 -14.21 56.07
CA LYS A 720 2.18 -13.25 55.88
C LYS A 720 3.51 -13.97 56.01
N TYR A 721 4.48 -13.64 55.17
CA TYR A 721 5.82 -14.18 55.24
C TYR A 721 6.79 -13.12 55.77
N ARG A 722 7.61 -13.47 56.77
CA ARG A 722 8.62 -12.58 57.36
C ARG A 722 9.96 -13.29 57.47
N ILE A 723 11.05 -12.54 57.37
CA ILE A 723 12.40 -13.09 57.56
C ILE A 723 12.61 -13.34 59.05
N GLU A 724 12.99 -14.58 59.39
CA GLU A 724 12.97 -15.10 60.76
C GLU A 724 13.71 -14.20 61.76
N HIS A 725 14.92 -13.79 61.43
CA HIS A 725 15.77 -13.01 62.33
C HIS A 725 15.44 -11.51 62.37
N PHE A 726 14.71 -10.97 61.38
CA PHE A 726 14.26 -9.57 61.38
C PHE A 726 12.88 -9.38 62.02
N GLY A 727 12.01 -10.38 61.97
CA GLY A 727 10.64 -10.26 62.49
C GLY A 727 9.89 -9.09 61.84
N LYS A 728 9.34 -8.18 62.66
CA LYS A 728 8.55 -7.00 62.21
C LYS A 728 9.38 -5.72 62.07
N LYS A 729 10.72 -5.82 62.06
CA LYS A 729 11.61 -4.66 62.16
C LYS A 729 11.93 -4.00 60.81
N LEU A 730 11.53 -4.61 59.70
CA LEU A 730 12.02 -4.26 58.38
C LEU A 730 10.85 -4.24 57.38
N PRO A 731 10.66 -3.16 56.60
CA PRO A 731 9.66 -3.15 55.53
C PRO A 731 10.10 -4.11 54.43
N LEU A 732 9.22 -5.02 54.03
CA LEU A 732 9.47 -6.01 53.00
C LEU A 732 8.76 -5.67 51.69
N MET A 733 7.62 -5.00 51.76
CA MET A 733 6.89 -4.54 50.57
C MET A 733 6.36 -3.13 50.79
N PHE A 734 5.98 -2.49 49.69
CA PHE A 734 5.20 -1.27 49.69
C PHE A 734 4.12 -1.32 48.60
N SER A 735 3.15 -0.41 48.69
CA SER A 735 2.21 -0.15 47.61
C SER A 735 2.00 1.34 47.40
N ILE A 736 1.85 1.76 46.15
CA ILE A 736 1.45 3.12 45.79
C ILE A 736 0.19 3.03 44.93
N LEU A 737 -0.84 3.78 45.29
CA LEU A 737 -1.97 4.10 44.42
C LEU A 737 -1.78 5.51 43.88
N GLY A 738 -1.70 5.66 42.57
CA GLY A 738 -1.61 6.94 41.87
C GLY A 738 -2.79 7.17 40.94
N GLU A 739 -2.96 8.41 40.51
CA GLU A 739 -3.92 8.83 39.49
C GLU A 739 -3.26 9.75 38.47
N LYS A 740 -3.54 9.54 37.19
CA LYS A 740 -3.03 10.40 36.13
C LYS A 740 -3.84 11.70 36.05
N ASN A 741 -3.17 12.84 36.16
CA ASN A 741 -3.80 14.16 35.97
C ASN A 741 -3.67 14.65 34.53
N GLN A 742 -4.49 15.65 34.14
CA GLN A 742 -4.14 16.51 33.00
C GLN A 742 -2.89 17.29 33.40
N ASN A 743 -1.80 17.13 32.66
CA ASN A 743 -0.58 17.90 32.95
C ASN A 743 -0.87 19.41 32.94
N ILE A 744 -0.30 20.09 33.94
CA ILE A 744 -0.07 21.55 33.99
C ILE A 744 0.91 21.94 32.88
#